data_AF-A0A4Y8N2G7-F1
#
_entry.id   AF-A0A4Y8N2G7-F1
#
_cell.length_a   1.000
_cell.length_b   1.000
_cell.length_c   1.000
_cell.angle_alpha   90.00
_cell.angle_beta   90.00
_cell.angle_gamma   90.00
#
_symmetry.space_group_name_H-M   'P 1'
#
loop_
_entity.id
_entity.type
_entity.pdbx_description
1 polymer ?
#
loop_
_entity_poly.entity_id
_entity_poly.type
_entity_poly.pdbx_seq_one_letter_code
_entity_poly.pdbx_strand_id
1 'polypeptide(L)'
;METAEIDCLATSPASARTNGCIEVGAHLVSEREGYTHHGIYAGNGLVIHYGGFLQSVKRRPVEYIALRDFAAGNGIKIQPEPDAVYSGIEAVERAQSRLGEDRYRLLTNNCEHFCTWCVLGSGRSQQVRRCLRNPWAGVKTLFALAEDSCRDFAAPVLRDVQRLTRALCRQLRSECATRFSTRNFLRNYLMGERMSIQSNARRRASGAAKPALSLIFTAALSACVNYAGIHGEAKTAEPQQFATRQSLPAEQGHWPAANWADQFGDAQLSLLINEALGSNPTLDQARARVAAAFAYTETEKASTMPRVDASYSLTREQLSNTTFLPPPFGGSWQTENRGVLGASFDLDLWGKNREALKAAISQSQASQADAQVVKLTLTTSIARVYNQLARLYVLRDIARTEITQRERIDRITAGRIATGLDTEVERKTAQANLATSRASLKSLDGRILTTCYQIAALLGAGPDRGLQIARPTLGAGDEVRLPDNLPADLVSRRPEIVAARWRIDAMAHDVKEAKAEFYPDINLSAAIGLDAFGFGRFLTAASRTASVGPAIHLPIFDAGELRAQLKGRYAEFDYAVAAYNQTLVTALSEVATQLADMHSTDAQLVDAQTAQEAARQADELALIQYKAGLTNQLTVLNVDLNALSADQAVANLRMNRRDQQIALASALGGGFVDEPNTAAAAAPRANASAPGAPVLAVR
;
A
#
# COMPACT_ATOMS: atom_id res chain seq x y z
N MET A 1 -23.85 61.68 5.41
CA MET A 1 -25.28 61.48 5.69
C MET A 1 -25.39 60.09 6.26
N GLU A 2 -25.69 59.85 7.53
CA GLU A 2 -26.41 60.60 8.56
C GLU A 2 -25.72 60.48 9.92
N THR A 3 -26.09 61.40 10.81
CA THR A 3 -25.47 61.77 12.09
C THR A 3 -26.24 61.27 13.31
N ALA A 4 -25.52 61.16 14.44
CA ALA A 4 -25.97 61.31 15.84
C ALA A 4 -26.77 60.11 16.43
N GLU A 5 -26.75 59.80 17.73
CA GLU A 5 -26.49 60.60 18.94
C GLU A 5 -26.25 59.69 20.18
N ILE A 6 -25.73 60.31 21.25
CA ILE A 6 -25.27 59.76 22.53
C ILE A 6 -26.43 59.74 23.55
N ASP A 7 -26.50 58.75 24.46
CA ASP A 7 -27.01 59.03 25.82
C ASP A 7 -26.42 58.10 26.91
N CYS A 8 -26.26 58.67 28.11
CA CYS A 8 -25.39 58.21 29.22
C CYS A 8 -26.17 57.71 30.47
N LEU A 9 -25.40 57.14 31.43
CA LEU A 9 -25.66 56.95 32.89
C LEU A 9 -26.36 55.64 33.33
N ALA A 10 -26.04 54.94 34.44
CA ALA A 10 -24.93 54.91 35.40
C ALA A 10 -25.22 53.77 36.42
N THR A 11 -24.21 53.00 36.86
CA THR A 11 -23.86 52.73 38.30
C THR A 11 -22.75 51.66 38.44
N SER A 12 -21.70 52.07 39.17
CA SER A 12 -20.49 51.33 39.60
C SER A 12 -20.73 50.59 40.95
N PRO A 13 -19.75 49.94 41.66
CA PRO A 13 -18.31 49.69 41.42
C PRO A 13 -17.89 48.19 41.57
N ALA A 14 -16.75 47.67 41.09
CA ALA A 14 -15.38 47.97 41.50
C ALA A 14 -14.36 47.45 40.46
N SER A 15 -13.25 48.18 40.32
CA SER A 15 -12.31 48.13 39.20
C SER A 15 -11.15 47.13 39.36
N ALA A 16 -10.86 46.39 38.29
CA ALA A 16 -9.52 45.90 37.98
C ALA A 16 -9.02 46.67 36.74
N ARG A 17 -7.83 47.27 36.86
CA ARG A 17 -7.25 48.21 35.90
C ARG A 17 -6.96 47.52 34.55
N THR A 18 -7.56 48.01 33.46
CA THR A 18 -7.10 47.82 32.09
C THR A 18 -6.89 49.20 31.45
N ASN A 19 -5.65 49.66 31.41
CA ASN A 19 -5.27 50.79 30.56
C ASN A 19 -5.06 50.26 29.13
N GLY A 20 -5.78 50.83 28.17
CA GLY A 20 -5.59 50.60 26.73
C GLY A 20 -6.82 49.95 26.08
N CYS A 21 -7.50 50.69 25.20
CA CYS A 21 -8.50 50.13 24.30
C CYS A 21 -7.81 49.07 23.43
N ILE A 22 -8.21 47.79 23.51
CA ILE A 22 -7.63 46.75 22.65
C ILE A 22 -7.98 47.11 21.20
N GLU A 23 -6.97 47.33 20.38
CA GLU A 23 -7.17 47.67 18.97
C GLU A 23 -7.77 46.47 18.21
N VAL A 24 -8.72 46.76 17.32
CA VAL A 24 -9.29 45.76 16.41
C VAL A 24 -8.16 45.17 15.57
N GLY A 25 -8.13 43.84 15.41
CA GLY A 25 -7.05 43.13 14.74
C GLY A 25 -5.89 42.73 15.64
N ALA A 26 -5.88 43.10 16.92
CA ALA A 26 -4.82 42.72 17.85
C ALA A 26 -4.75 41.19 18.04
N HIS A 27 -3.52 40.64 17.98
CA HIS A 27 -3.23 39.26 18.36
C HIS A 27 -3.28 39.14 19.88
N LEU A 28 -4.30 38.47 20.39
CA LEU A 28 -4.52 38.24 21.81
C LEU A 28 -4.00 36.86 22.22
N VAL A 29 -3.40 36.83 23.41
CA VAL A 29 -2.99 35.61 24.08
C VAL A 29 -3.58 35.51 25.48
N SER A 30 -4.03 34.31 25.83
CA SER A 30 -4.46 33.94 27.18
C SER A 30 -3.55 32.83 27.68
N GLU A 31 -2.79 33.10 28.75
CA GLU A 31 -1.87 32.12 29.34
C GLU A 31 -2.65 31.06 30.10
N ARG A 32 -2.44 29.79 29.73
CA ARG A 32 -3.02 28.61 30.37
C ARG A 32 -1.91 27.88 31.12
N GLU A 33 -2.30 26.94 31.97
CA GLU A 33 -1.33 26.04 32.57
C GLU A 33 -0.70 25.20 31.43
N GLY A 34 0.61 25.31 31.22
CA GLY A 34 1.34 24.52 30.20
C GLY A 34 1.23 24.95 28.73
N TYR A 35 0.31 25.83 28.34
CA TYR A 35 0.19 26.35 26.95
C TYR A 35 -0.36 27.78 26.91
N THR A 36 -0.32 28.41 25.74
CA THR A 36 -0.90 29.73 25.50
C THR A 36 -2.00 29.60 24.45
N HIS A 37 -3.18 30.16 24.73
CA HIS A 37 -4.27 30.18 23.77
C HIS A 37 -4.28 31.49 22.98
N HIS A 38 -4.48 31.41 21.67
CA HIS A 38 -4.34 32.53 20.74
C HIS A 38 -5.65 32.89 20.05
N GLY A 39 -5.91 34.17 19.83
CA GLY A 39 -7.07 34.69 19.09
C GLY A 39 -6.83 36.07 18.49
N ILE A 40 -7.66 36.48 17.53
CA ILE A 40 -7.65 37.83 16.92
C ILE A 40 -8.84 38.62 17.46
N TYR A 41 -8.59 39.82 18.01
CA TYR A 41 -9.66 40.68 18.50
C TYR A 41 -10.47 41.27 17.34
N ALA A 42 -11.77 41.00 17.30
CA ALA A 42 -12.65 41.45 16.21
C ALA A 42 -13.43 42.75 16.53
N GLY A 43 -13.19 43.35 17.70
CA GLY A 43 -13.98 44.49 18.20
C GLY A 43 -15.21 44.05 18.98
N ASN A 44 -15.86 45.01 19.65
CA ASN A 44 -17.10 44.82 20.43
C ASN A 44 -17.04 43.67 21.46
N GLY A 45 -15.86 43.42 22.05
CA GLY A 45 -15.69 42.34 23.02
C GLY A 45 -15.72 40.93 22.42
N LEU A 46 -15.52 40.78 21.11
CA LEU A 46 -15.46 39.50 20.42
C LEU A 46 -14.03 39.15 19.97
N VAL A 47 -13.71 37.85 20.02
CA VAL A 47 -12.45 37.28 19.57
C VAL A 47 -12.73 36.17 18.56
N ILE A 48 -12.04 36.19 17.43
CA ILE A 48 -12.01 35.05 16.51
C ILE A 48 -10.85 34.17 16.92
N HIS A 49 -11.13 32.92 17.26
CA HIS A 49 -10.08 31.97 17.63
C HIS A 49 -10.35 30.62 16.99
N TYR A 50 -9.30 29.81 16.91
CA TYR A 50 -9.45 28.41 16.56
C TYR A 50 -9.67 27.60 17.84
N GLY A 51 -10.89 27.12 18.05
CA GLY A 51 -11.30 26.50 19.32
C GLY A 51 -10.56 25.20 19.66
N GLY A 52 -10.22 24.38 18.67
CA GLY A 52 -9.42 23.17 18.90
C GLY A 52 -10.06 22.25 19.94
N PHE A 53 -9.34 21.94 21.03
CA PHE A 53 -9.82 21.11 22.15
C PHE A 53 -10.27 21.94 23.38
N LEU A 54 -10.47 23.26 23.26
CA LEU A 54 -10.93 24.05 24.41
C LEU A 54 -12.27 23.51 24.94
N GLN A 55 -12.28 23.12 26.22
CA GLN A 55 -13.46 22.77 27.03
C GLN A 55 -14.21 21.50 26.58
N SER A 56 -13.69 20.73 25.61
CA SER A 56 -14.36 19.51 25.12
C SER A 56 -13.42 18.58 24.32
N VAL A 57 -13.73 17.27 24.33
CA VAL A 57 -13.09 16.26 23.45
C VAL A 57 -13.49 16.46 21.97
N LYS A 58 -14.51 17.28 21.69
CA LYS A 58 -14.91 17.64 20.33
C LYS A 58 -14.06 18.80 19.80
N ARG A 59 -13.48 18.60 18.62
CA ARG A 59 -12.78 19.64 17.85
C ARG A 59 -13.74 20.78 17.54
N ARG A 60 -13.44 21.99 18.01
CA ARG A 60 -14.21 23.21 17.71
C ARG A 60 -13.59 23.96 16.52
N PRO A 61 -14.42 24.49 15.60
CA PRO A 61 -13.93 25.20 14.43
C PRO A 61 -13.32 26.56 14.78
N VAL A 62 -12.86 27.29 13.77
CA VAL A 62 -12.63 28.74 13.90
C VAL A 62 -13.98 29.43 14.09
N GLU A 63 -14.15 30.14 15.20
CA GLU A 63 -15.42 30.74 15.59
C GLU A 63 -15.25 32.07 16.32
N TYR A 64 -16.37 32.79 16.47
CA TYR A 64 -16.48 33.94 17.36
C TYR A 64 -16.76 33.50 18.80
N ILE A 65 -16.04 34.10 19.74
CA ILE A 65 -16.29 33.93 21.16
C ILE A 65 -16.21 35.27 21.88
N ALA A 66 -16.90 35.44 23.01
CA ALA A 66 -16.76 36.63 23.82
C ALA A 66 -15.37 36.68 24.46
N LEU A 67 -14.81 37.89 24.62
CA LEU A 67 -13.47 38.12 25.18
C LEU A 67 -13.30 37.49 26.57
N ARG A 68 -14.37 37.49 27.38
CA ARG A 68 -14.40 36.82 28.70
C ARG A 68 -14.26 35.30 28.61
N ASP A 69 -14.85 34.69 27.58
CA ASP A 69 -14.86 33.25 27.38
C ASP A 69 -13.54 32.80 26.75
N PHE A 70 -12.95 33.63 25.88
CA PHE A 70 -11.58 33.48 25.40
C PHE A 70 -10.56 33.51 26.55
N ALA A 71 -10.73 34.43 27.51
CA ALA A 71 -9.90 34.51 28.70
C ALA A 71 -10.05 33.28 29.62
N ALA A 72 -11.26 32.71 29.68
CA ALA A 72 -11.73 31.71 30.65
C ALA A 72 -10.95 31.70 31.98
N GLY A 73 -11.05 32.82 32.70
CA GLY A 73 -10.47 33.01 34.04
C GLY A 73 -9.01 33.45 34.09
N ASN A 74 -8.30 33.49 32.97
CA ASN A 74 -6.88 33.90 32.89
C ASN A 74 -6.73 35.32 32.35
N GLY A 75 -5.57 35.94 32.61
CA GLY A 75 -5.24 37.26 32.05
C GLY A 75 -5.10 37.22 30.52
N ILE A 76 -5.52 38.30 29.85
CA ILE A 76 -5.29 38.52 28.42
C ILE A 76 -4.10 39.47 28.25
N LYS A 77 -3.20 39.13 27.33
CA LYS A 77 -2.12 40.02 26.88
C LYS A 77 -2.20 40.19 25.37
N ILE A 78 -1.78 41.34 24.87
CA ILE A 78 -1.55 41.54 23.44
C ILE A 78 -0.18 40.95 23.13
N GLN A 79 -0.13 40.01 22.20
CA GLN A 79 1.11 39.43 21.71
C GLN A 79 1.74 40.42 20.73
N PRO A 80 2.92 41.01 21.04
CA PRO A 80 3.59 41.89 20.09
C PRO A 80 4.09 41.07 18.90
N GLU A 81 3.68 41.48 17.70
CA GLU A 81 4.11 40.94 16.41
C GLU A 81 4.81 42.09 15.65
N PRO A 82 6.10 42.36 15.95
CA PRO A 82 6.82 43.51 15.37
C PRO A 82 6.96 43.43 13.84
N ASP A 83 6.87 42.21 13.29
CA ASP A 83 6.93 41.93 11.86
C ASP A 83 5.55 41.72 11.23
N ALA A 84 4.47 42.17 11.89
CA ALA A 84 3.09 42.04 11.38
C ALA A 84 2.95 42.66 9.99
N VAL A 85 2.57 41.84 9.00
CA VAL A 85 2.31 42.26 7.62
C VAL A 85 0.88 42.76 7.48
N TYR A 86 -0.05 42.21 8.26
CA TYR A 86 -1.47 42.55 8.27
C TYR A 86 -1.87 42.98 9.69
N SER A 87 -2.58 44.10 9.81
CA SER A 87 -3.01 44.67 11.10
C SER A 87 -4.40 45.30 10.98
N GLY A 88 -5.02 45.66 12.11
CA GLY A 88 -6.32 46.34 12.06
C GLY A 88 -7.42 45.45 11.47
N ILE A 89 -8.22 46.06 10.58
CA ILE A 89 -9.36 45.40 9.93
C ILE A 89 -8.89 44.24 9.02
N GLU A 90 -7.75 44.36 8.33
CA GLU A 90 -7.25 43.32 7.43
C GLU A 90 -6.94 42.00 8.15
N ALA A 91 -6.37 42.07 9.37
CA ALA A 91 -6.14 40.88 10.18
C ALA A 91 -7.47 40.20 10.60
N VAL A 92 -8.53 41.00 10.82
CA VAL A 92 -9.87 40.50 11.14
C VAL A 92 -10.52 39.86 9.91
N GLU A 93 -10.44 40.46 8.73
CA GLU A 93 -10.98 39.87 7.48
C GLU A 93 -10.30 38.54 7.15
N ARG A 94 -8.99 38.46 7.35
CA ARG A 94 -8.24 37.20 7.23
C ARG A 94 -8.73 36.17 8.22
N ALA A 95 -8.89 36.53 9.49
CA ALA A 95 -9.45 35.65 10.51
C ALA A 95 -10.87 35.18 10.15
N GLN A 96 -11.71 36.09 9.64
CA GLN A 96 -13.08 35.80 9.18
C GLN A 96 -13.11 34.84 7.99
N SER A 97 -12.16 34.94 7.06
CA SER A 97 -12.09 34.08 5.87
C SER A 97 -11.94 32.59 6.19
N ARG A 98 -11.52 32.25 7.42
CA ARG A 98 -11.38 30.86 7.90
C ARG A 98 -12.45 30.47 8.92
N LEU A 99 -13.47 31.29 9.17
CA LEU A 99 -14.59 30.92 10.05
C LEU A 99 -15.23 29.61 9.59
N GLY A 100 -15.52 28.72 10.54
CA GLY A 100 -16.07 27.39 10.27
C GLY A 100 -15.04 26.32 9.94
N GLU A 101 -13.76 26.65 9.78
CA GLU A 101 -12.73 25.63 9.53
C GLU A 101 -12.57 24.68 10.74
N ASP A 102 -12.62 23.37 10.52
CA ASP A 102 -12.65 22.32 11.53
C ASP A 102 -11.44 21.36 11.50
N ARG A 103 -10.44 21.64 10.66
CA ARG A 103 -9.23 20.83 10.45
C ARG A 103 -8.12 21.13 11.46
N TYR A 104 -8.46 21.28 12.74
CA TYR A 104 -7.50 21.63 13.79
C TYR A 104 -6.45 20.52 13.96
N ARG A 105 -5.17 20.88 13.94
CA ARG A 105 -4.04 19.97 14.19
C ARG A 105 -3.09 20.60 15.19
N LEU A 106 -2.90 19.96 16.35
CA LEU A 106 -2.09 20.50 17.45
C LEU A 106 -0.69 20.97 17.00
N LEU A 107 -0.04 20.24 16.09
CA LEU A 107 1.32 20.52 15.65
C LEU A 107 1.42 21.38 14.39
N THR A 108 0.38 21.47 13.56
CA THR A 108 0.49 22.01 12.19
C THR A 108 -0.62 22.97 11.78
N ASN A 109 -1.71 23.06 12.53
CA ASN A 109 -2.86 23.94 12.25
C ASN A 109 -3.64 24.20 13.55
N ASN A 110 -2.98 24.84 14.51
CA ASN A 110 -3.52 25.17 15.83
C ASN A 110 -3.89 26.67 15.94
N CYS A 111 -4.30 27.12 17.13
CA CYS A 111 -4.67 28.52 17.36
C CYS A 111 -3.52 29.52 17.10
N GLU A 112 -2.28 29.16 17.40
CA GLU A 112 -1.10 29.99 17.14
C GLU A 112 -0.78 30.05 15.64
N HIS A 113 -0.86 28.92 14.92
CA HIS A 113 -0.72 28.90 13.46
C HIS A 113 -1.78 29.75 12.77
N PHE A 114 -3.02 29.71 13.28
CA PHE A 114 -4.11 30.53 12.78
C PHE A 114 -3.84 32.02 12.98
N CYS A 115 -3.51 32.45 14.21
CA CYS A 115 -3.30 33.88 14.50
C CYS A 115 -2.06 34.44 13.81
N THR A 116 -0.95 33.68 13.78
CA THR A 116 0.26 34.07 13.03
C THR A 116 0.01 34.12 11.52
N TRP A 117 -0.82 33.23 10.96
CA TRP A 117 -1.23 33.35 9.57
C TRP A 117 -2.10 34.60 9.32
N CYS A 118 -2.96 34.98 10.27
CA CYS A 118 -3.77 36.19 10.16
C CYS A 118 -2.89 37.45 10.10
N VAL A 119 -1.87 37.55 10.95
CA VAL A 119 -1.03 38.77 11.07
C VAL A 119 0.25 38.77 10.22
N LEU A 120 0.86 37.61 9.92
CA LEU A 120 2.14 37.48 9.21
C LEU A 120 2.02 36.86 7.82
N GLY A 121 0.84 36.36 7.43
CA GLY A 121 0.64 35.65 6.16
C GLY A 121 1.16 34.20 6.13
N SER A 122 1.90 33.76 7.15
CA SER A 122 2.39 32.38 7.28
C SER A 122 2.07 31.82 8.66
N GLY A 123 1.48 30.63 8.71
CA GLY A 123 1.12 29.97 9.97
C GLY A 123 2.32 29.30 10.61
N ARG A 124 2.69 29.73 11.82
CA ARG A 124 3.79 29.17 12.61
C ARG A 124 3.36 29.04 14.08
N SER A 125 3.95 28.08 14.80
CA SER A 125 3.75 27.96 16.25
C SER A 125 5.09 27.85 16.98
N GLN A 126 5.40 28.87 17.79
CA GLN A 126 6.54 28.81 18.68
C GLN A 126 6.32 27.79 19.80
N GLN A 127 5.08 27.58 20.24
CA GLN A 127 4.75 26.55 21.21
C GLN A 127 5.13 25.16 20.70
N VAL A 128 4.74 24.83 19.45
CA VAL A 128 5.11 23.55 18.82
C VAL A 128 6.62 23.45 18.65
N ARG A 129 7.28 24.50 18.17
CA ARG A 129 8.75 24.51 18.03
C ARG A 129 9.46 24.29 19.37
N ARG A 130 8.93 24.86 20.46
CA ARG A 130 9.45 24.67 21.82
C ARG A 130 9.22 23.25 22.34
N CYS A 131 8.05 22.67 22.07
CA CYS A 131 7.73 21.27 22.43
C CYS A 131 8.61 20.27 21.67
N LEU A 132 8.89 20.53 20.37
CA LEU A 132 9.77 19.68 19.56
C LEU A 132 11.25 19.77 19.99
N ARG A 133 11.70 20.93 20.49
CA ARG A 133 13.08 21.13 20.95
C ARG A 133 13.30 20.65 22.39
N ASN A 134 12.24 20.60 23.20
CA ASN A 134 12.30 20.15 24.59
C ASN A 134 11.13 19.18 24.89
N PRO A 135 11.38 17.86 24.85
CA PRO A 135 10.36 16.84 25.08
C PRO A 135 9.61 16.99 26.41
N TRP A 136 10.29 17.43 27.48
CA TRP A 136 9.66 17.68 28.78
C TRP A 136 8.69 18.86 28.77
N ALA A 137 8.94 19.87 27.92
CA ALA A 137 7.97 20.93 27.68
C ALA A 137 6.75 20.37 26.94
N GLY A 138 6.97 19.55 25.91
CA GLY A 138 5.88 18.87 25.17
C GLY A 138 5.00 17.99 26.04
N VAL A 139 5.60 17.20 26.94
CA VAL A 139 4.88 16.36 27.91
C VAL A 139 4.04 17.22 28.86
N LYS A 140 4.59 18.31 29.42
CA LYS A 140 3.83 19.23 30.29
C LYS A 140 2.66 19.89 29.56
N THR A 141 2.86 20.33 28.32
CA THR A 141 1.81 20.91 27.47
C THR A 141 0.70 19.89 27.19
N LEU A 142 1.05 18.63 26.90
CA LEU A 142 0.08 17.55 26.66
C LEU A 142 -0.70 17.19 27.92
N PHE A 143 -0.04 17.08 29.08
CA PHE A 143 -0.72 16.84 30.36
C PHE A 143 -1.68 17.97 30.70
N ALA A 144 -1.30 19.22 30.49
CA ALA A 144 -2.16 20.35 30.81
C ALA A 144 -3.36 20.48 29.83
N LEU A 145 -3.15 20.19 28.53
CA LEU A 145 -4.26 20.09 27.56
C LEU A 145 -5.24 18.95 27.91
N ALA A 146 -4.72 17.82 28.40
CA ALA A 146 -5.54 16.69 28.88
C ALA A 146 -6.28 17.02 30.18
N GLU A 147 -5.64 17.75 31.11
CA GLU A 147 -6.25 18.18 32.37
C GLU A 147 -7.37 19.20 32.14
N ASP A 148 -7.16 20.20 31.28
CA ASP A 148 -8.18 21.17 30.85
C ASP A 148 -9.37 20.48 30.15
N SER A 149 -9.11 19.42 29.37
CA SER A 149 -10.15 18.62 28.72
C SER A 149 -10.93 17.74 29.71
N CYS A 150 -10.29 17.33 30.83
CA CYS A 150 -10.87 16.45 31.84
C CYS A 150 -11.68 17.18 32.92
N ARG A 151 -11.40 18.46 33.23
CA ARG A 151 -12.12 19.22 34.27
C ARG A 151 -13.64 19.29 34.03
N ASP A 152 -14.11 19.21 32.79
CA ASP A 152 -15.54 19.24 32.46
C ASP A 152 -16.20 17.85 32.33
N PHE A 153 -15.45 16.79 32.02
CA PHE A 153 -15.98 15.41 32.06
C PHE A 153 -16.42 15.01 33.48
N ALA A 154 -15.76 15.61 34.48
CA ALA A 154 -16.02 15.38 35.89
C ALA A 154 -17.24 16.17 36.43
N ALA A 155 -17.71 17.21 35.74
CA ALA A 155 -18.74 18.11 36.27
C ALA A 155 -20.17 17.50 36.41
N PRO A 156 -20.62 16.54 35.58
CA PRO A 156 -21.88 15.82 35.81
C PRO A 156 -21.71 14.72 36.86
N VAL A 157 -20.62 13.95 36.78
CA VAL A 157 -20.37 12.78 37.65
C VAL A 157 -20.04 13.20 39.09
N LEU A 158 -19.27 14.29 39.31
CA LEU A 158 -19.06 14.82 40.67
C LEU A 158 -20.31 15.49 41.24
N ARG A 159 -21.22 16.05 40.43
CA ARG A 159 -22.48 16.63 40.94
C ARG A 159 -23.41 15.54 41.46
N ASP A 160 -23.45 14.38 40.81
CA ASP A 160 -24.23 13.23 41.26
C ASP A 160 -23.60 12.54 42.48
N VAL A 161 -22.27 12.40 42.51
CA VAL A 161 -21.55 11.89 43.69
C VAL A 161 -21.68 12.84 44.89
N GLN A 162 -21.67 14.17 44.69
CA GLN A 162 -21.87 15.16 45.75
C GLN A 162 -23.33 15.25 46.24
N ARG A 163 -24.32 14.93 45.38
CA ARG A 163 -25.73 14.81 45.78
C ARG A 163 -25.97 13.53 46.57
N LEU A 164 -25.38 12.41 46.15
CA LEU A 164 -25.40 11.13 46.85
C LEU A 164 -24.70 11.22 48.22
N THR A 165 -23.53 11.85 48.30
CA THR A 165 -22.83 12.08 49.60
C THR A 165 -23.56 13.06 50.50
N ARG A 166 -24.23 14.10 49.99
CA ARG A 166 -25.08 14.99 50.81
C ARG A 166 -26.37 14.31 51.29
N ALA A 167 -26.94 13.39 50.52
CA ALA A 167 -28.07 12.56 50.93
C ALA A 167 -27.65 11.54 51.99
N LEU A 168 -26.54 10.82 51.79
CA LEU A 168 -25.94 9.90 52.77
C LEU A 168 -25.50 10.61 54.06
N CYS A 169 -24.90 11.81 53.97
CA CYS A 169 -24.52 12.59 55.17
C CYS A 169 -25.72 13.16 55.93
N ARG A 170 -26.89 13.37 55.29
CA ARG A 170 -28.14 13.73 55.99
C ARG A 170 -28.76 12.52 56.68
N GLN A 171 -28.67 11.35 56.05
CA GLN A 171 -29.19 10.08 56.59
C GLN A 171 -28.31 9.54 57.75
N LEU A 172 -26.99 9.76 57.68
CA LEU A 172 -26.06 9.42 58.77
C LEU A 172 -26.07 10.44 59.92
N ARG A 173 -26.53 11.69 59.70
CA ARG A 173 -26.76 12.67 60.78
C ARG A 173 -28.05 12.43 61.58
N SER A 174 -29.02 11.70 61.04
CA SER A 174 -30.24 11.33 61.77
C SER A 174 -30.11 10.08 62.62
N GLU A 175 -29.07 9.25 62.43
CA GLU A 175 -28.93 7.96 63.13
C GLU A 175 -27.83 7.92 64.22
N CYS A 176 -27.10 9.00 64.47
CA CYS A 176 -26.06 9.01 65.51
C CYS A 176 -26.07 10.30 66.34
N ALA A 177 -27.15 10.50 67.09
CA ALA A 177 -27.22 11.44 68.20
C ALA A 177 -27.50 10.68 69.51
N THR A 178 -26.63 9.72 69.88
CA THR A 178 -26.63 9.19 71.26
C THR A 178 -25.28 8.63 71.68
N ARG A 179 -24.66 9.35 72.63
CA ARG A 179 -23.75 8.93 73.72
C ARG A 179 -22.26 8.61 73.44
N PHE A 180 -21.48 9.18 74.38
CA PHE A 180 -20.17 8.78 74.93
C PHE A 180 -18.91 9.23 74.15
N SER A 181 -18.26 10.35 74.49
CA SER A 181 -17.42 10.69 75.67
C SER A 181 -15.94 10.29 75.54
N THR A 182 -15.16 11.32 75.18
CA THR A 182 -13.84 11.73 75.71
C THR A 182 -12.58 10.84 75.64
N ARG A 183 -11.51 11.53 75.19
CA ARG A 183 -10.10 11.48 75.64
C ARG A 183 -9.22 10.31 75.20
N ASN A 184 -8.30 10.63 74.28
CA ASN A 184 -6.82 10.53 74.42
C ASN A 184 -6.17 10.10 73.09
N PHE A 185 -5.74 11.06 72.26
CA PHE A 185 -4.75 10.77 71.23
C PHE A 185 -4.03 12.05 70.75
N LEU A 186 -3.44 12.80 71.69
CA LEU A 186 -2.67 14.02 71.38
C LEU A 186 -1.50 14.22 72.34
N ARG A 187 -0.76 13.13 72.63
CA ARG A 187 0.36 13.16 73.59
C ARG A 187 1.51 12.24 73.21
N ASN A 188 1.87 12.15 71.92
CA ASN A 188 3.05 11.39 71.49
C ASN A 188 3.76 11.97 70.24
N TYR A 189 3.58 13.25 69.91
CA TYR A 189 4.26 13.84 68.74
C TYR A 189 5.11 15.09 69.02
N LEU A 190 5.33 15.43 70.30
CA LEU A 190 6.18 16.55 70.71
C LEU A 190 7.00 16.15 71.93
N MET A 191 8.19 15.60 71.67
CA MET A 191 9.45 15.59 72.45
C MET A 191 10.32 14.53 71.73
N GLY A 192 11.47 14.82 71.13
CA GLY A 192 12.48 15.79 71.53
C GLY A 192 13.58 15.10 72.32
N GLU A 193 14.24 14.07 71.77
CA GLU A 193 15.50 13.57 72.33
C GLU A 193 16.58 13.40 71.26
N ARG A 194 17.67 14.11 71.50
CA ARG A 194 18.94 14.06 70.77
C ARG A 194 19.67 12.77 71.18
N MET A 195 20.13 12.01 70.20
CA MET A 195 21.30 11.13 70.40
C MET A 195 22.28 11.34 69.26
N SER A 196 23.41 11.95 69.62
CA SER A 196 24.60 12.04 68.80
C SER A 196 25.34 10.70 68.82
N ILE A 197 25.55 10.11 67.65
CA ILE A 197 26.65 9.18 67.43
C ILE A 197 27.40 9.68 66.19
N GLN A 198 28.51 10.37 66.45
CA GLN A 198 29.57 10.53 65.46
C GLN A 198 30.35 9.23 65.40
N SER A 199 30.49 8.66 64.22
CA SER A 199 31.67 7.84 63.88
C SER A 199 32.13 8.16 62.46
N ASN A 200 33.41 8.49 62.39
CA ASN A 200 34.14 8.96 61.22
C ASN A 200 34.26 7.87 60.15
N ALA A 201 33.70 8.09 58.95
CA ALA A 201 34.21 7.52 57.67
C ALA A 201 33.42 7.99 56.44
N ARG A 202 33.18 9.29 56.22
CA ARG A 202 32.59 9.77 54.94
C ARG A 202 33.10 11.14 54.51
N ARG A 203 34.37 11.25 54.15
CA ARG A 203 34.88 12.38 53.35
C ARG A 203 36.05 11.95 52.46
N ARG A 204 35.76 11.20 51.39
CA ARG A 204 36.59 11.06 50.17
C ARG A 204 35.93 10.14 49.14
N ALA A 205 34.68 10.43 48.77
CA ALA A 205 34.02 9.74 47.64
C ALA A 205 32.90 10.58 46.99
N SER A 206 32.84 11.89 47.23
CA SER A 206 31.75 12.76 46.73
C SER A 206 32.19 13.80 45.68
N GLY A 207 33.48 13.84 45.32
CA GLY A 207 34.02 14.77 44.32
C GLY A 207 33.98 14.24 42.88
N ALA A 208 34.13 12.93 42.68
CA ALA A 208 34.18 12.31 41.35
C ALA A 208 32.80 11.86 40.82
N ALA A 209 31.81 11.68 41.69
CA ALA A 209 30.48 11.22 41.29
C ALA A 209 29.66 12.30 40.54
N LYS A 210 29.85 13.59 40.85
CA LYS A 210 29.14 14.70 40.21
C LYS A 210 29.56 14.96 38.75
N PRO A 211 30.86 15.03 38.38
CA PRO A 211 31.25 15.17 36.98
C PRO A 211 30.92 13.90 36.18
N ALA A 212 30.98 12.71 36.78
CA ALA A 212 30.57 11.47 36.12
C ALA A 212 29.05 11.43 35.83
N LEU A 213 28.20 11.86 36.78
CA LEU A 213 26.75 11.95 36.55
C LEU A 213 26.41 12.98 35.47
N SER A 214 27.10 14.14 35.47
CA SER A 214 26.95 15.15 34.42
C SER A 214 27.41 14.64 33.07
N LEU A 215 28.59 13.99 32.96
CA LEU A 215 29.07 13.38 31.71
C LEU A 215 28.12 12.29 31.18
N ILE A 216 27.56 11.46 32.06
CA ILE A 216 26.55 10.46 31.70
C ILE A 216 25.26 11.16 31.23
N PHE A 217 24.85 12.27 31.86
CA PHE A 217 23.68 13.04 31.42
C PHE A 217 23.93 13.75 30.07
N THR A 218 25.11 14.33 29.84
CA THR A 218 25.45 14.94 28.54
C THR A 218 25.61 13.89 27.44
N ALA A 219 26.17 12.72 27.76
CA ALA A 219 26.26 11.58 26.85
C ALA A 219 24.87 11.00 26.54
N ALA A 220 24.00 10.87 27.54
CA ALA A 220 22.61 10.43 27.37
C ALA A 220 21.76 11.44 26.58
N LEU A 221 22.02 12.75 26.73
CA LEU A 221 21.36 13.80 25.94
C LEU A 221 21.87 13.89 24.49
N SER A 222 23.10 13.47 24.22
CA SER A 222 23.60 13.29 22.84
C SER A 222 23.15 11.98 22.18
N ALA A 223 22.56 11.06 22.98
CA ALA A 223 22.16 9.73 22.55
C ALA A 223 20.65 9.60 22.26
N CYS A 224 19.86 10.69 22.32
CA CYS A 224 18.46 10.64 21.88
C CYS A 224 18.40 10.10 20.44
N VAL A 225 17.74 8.96 20.27
CA VAL A 225 17.65 8.26 18.97
C VAL A 225 17.06 9.23 17.94
N ASN A 226 17.87 9.63 16.97
CA ASN A 226 17.48 10.51 15.87
C ASN A 226 17.80 9.80 14.56
N TYR A 227 16.95 9.93 13.56
CA TYR A 227 17.16 9.38 12.23
C TYR A 227 17.89 10.35 11.27
N ALA A 228 18.31 11.53 11.74
CA ALA A 228 19.06 12.49 10.92
C ALA A 228 20.28 11.84 10.24
N GLY A 229 20.47 12.21 8.98
CA GLY A 229 21.49 11.66 8.08
C GLY A 229 21.09 10.37 7.35
N ILE A 230 19.97 9.72 7.72
CA ILE A 230 19.50 8.49 7.05
C ILE A 230 18.47 8.85 5.96
N HIS A 231 18.85 8.62 4.70
CA HIS A 231 18.04 8.87 3.52
C HIS A 231 18.38 7.85 2.43
N GLY A 232 17.43 7.60 1.52
CA GLY A 232 17.66 6.86 0.29
C GLY A 232 18.18 7.80 -0.81
N GLU A 233 18.86 7.23 -1.78
CA GLU A 233 19.45 7.99 -2.91
C GLU A 233 18.74 7.72 -4.22
N ALA A 234 17.91 6.68 -4.29
CA ALA A 234 17.31 6.25 -5.55
C ALA A 234 16.25 7.24 -6.06
N LYS A 235 16.22 7.40 -7.38
CA LYS A 235 15.22 8.20 -8.10
C LYS A 235 14.58 7.36 -9.19
N THR A 236 13.27 7.46 -9.30
CA THR A 236 12.50 6.84 -10.38
C THR A 236 12.88 7.48 -11.70
N ALA A 237 13.29 6.68 -12.68
CA ALA A 237 13.61 7.17 -14.02
C ALA A 237 12.34 7.62 -14.74
N GLU A 238 12.43 8.74 -15.44
CA GLU A 238 11.37 9.17 -16.36
C GLU A 238 11.58 8.49 -17.72
N PRO A 239 10.54 7.95 -18.37
CA PRO A 239 10.69 7.25 -19.64
C PRO A 239 11.37 8.06 -20.75
N GLN A 240 11.21 9.39 -20.72
CA GLN A 240 11.79 10.32 -21.69
C GLN A 240 13.33 10.44 -21.55
N GLN A 241 13.91 10.01 -20.44
CA GLN A 241 15.36 10.02 -20.23
C GLN A 241 16.07 8.93 -21.05
N PHE A 242 15.34 7.89 -21.49
CA PHE A 242 15.89 6.84 -22.33
C PHE A 242 15.93 7.26 -23.80
N ALA A 243 17.07 7.09 -24.45
CA ALA A 243 17.25 7.39 -25.87
C ALA A 243 16.54 6.35 -26.75
N THR A 244 15.28 6.63 -27.09
CA THR A 244 14.38 5.67 -27.78
C THR A 244 13.96 6.11 -29.18
N ARG A 245 14.13 7.39 -29.53
CA ARG A 245 13.56 7.99 -30.76
C ARG A 245 13.96 7.32 -32.08
N GLN A 246 15.17 6.78 -32.17
CA GLN A 246 15.65 6.12 -33.40
C GLN A 246 15.11 4.68 -33.51
N SER A 247 15.06 3.95 -32.40
CA SER A 247 14.65 2.54 -32.36
C SER A 247 13.14 2.36 -32.26
N LEU A 248 12.42 3.38 -31.74
CA LEU A 248 10.97 3.39 -31.52
C LEU A 248 10.38 4.67 -32.15
N PRO A 249 10.30 4.75 -33.48
CA PRO A 249 9.71 5.90 -34.16
C PRO A 249 8.20 5.96 -33.91
N ALA A 250 7.64 7.18 -33.99
CA ALA A 250 6.19 7.40 -33.94
C ALA A 250 5.57 7.12 -35.31
N GLU A 251 4.59 6.21 -35.37
CA GLU A 251 4.01 5.70 -36.61
C GLU A 251 2.48 5.88 -36.67
N GLN A 252 1.89 6.64 -35.74
CA GLN A 252 0.43 6.85 -35.64
C GLN A 252 -0.36 5.55 -35.52
N GLY A 253 0.23 4.54 -34.87
CA GLY A 253 -0.40 3.27 -34.58
C GLY A 253 -1.42 3.34 -33.45
N HIS A 254 -2.12 2.24 -33.23
CA HIS A 254 -3.10 2.10 -32.16
C HIS A 254 -2.59 1.12 -31.10
N TRP A 255 -2.88 1.42 -29.83
CA TRP A 255 -2.62 0.47 -28.75
C TRP A 255 -3.45 -0.81 -28.96
N PRO A 256 -2.92 -1.99 -28.63
CA PRO A 256 -3.69 -3.23 -28.73
C PRO A 256 -4.98 -3.13 -27.91
N ALA A 257 -6.07 -3.67 -28.44
CA ALA A 257 -7.30 -3.84 -27.66
C ALA A 257 -7.22 -5.09 -26.76
N ALA A 258 -8.11 -5.21 -25.77
CA ALA A 258 -8.14 -6.39 -24.89
C ALA A 258 -8.36 -7.72 -25.65
N ASN A 259 -8.98 -7.65 -26.83
CA ASN A 259 -9.20 -8.76 -27.76
C ASN A 259 -8.19 -8.77 -28.92
N TRP A 260 -6.95 -8.32 -28.70
CA TRP A 260 -5.90 -8.24 -29.73
C TRP A 260 -5.70 -9.51 -30.55
N ALA A 261 -6.02 -10.69 -30.02
CA ALA A 261 -5.92 -11.96 -30.74
C ALA A 261 -6.91 -12.09 -31.92
N ASP A 262 -8.02 -11.32 -31.91
CA ASP A 262 -9.04 -11.37 -32.96
C ASP A 262 -8.50 -10.89 -34.32
N GLN A 263 -7.42 -10.09 -34.34
CA GLN A 263 -6.78 -9.61 -35.57
C GLN A 263 -6.27 -10.75 -36.47
N PHE A 264 -6.04 -11.95 -35.92
CA PHE A 264 -5.60 -13.10 -36.70
C PHE A 264 -6.73 -13.86 -37.38
N GLY A 265 -7.99 -13.47 -37.18
CA GLY A 265 -9.14 -13.93 -37.95
C GLY A 265 -9.55 -15.40 -37.74
N ASP A 266 -9.05 -16.07 -36.70
CA ASP A 266 -9.40 -17.45 -36.37
C ASP A 266 -10.26 -17.50 -35.10
N ALA A 267 -11.56 -17.78 -35.26
CA ALA A 267 -12.51 -17.84 -34.16
C ALA A 267 -12.16 -18.92 -33.11
N GLN A 268 -11.46 -20.00 -33.50
CA GLN A 268 -11.04 -21.03 -32.56
C GLN A 268 -10.02 -20.48 -31.57
N LEU A 269 -9.11 -19.58 -31.99
CA LEU A 269 -8.15 -18.95 -31.08
C LEU A 269 -8.86 -18.14 -29.99
N SER A 270 -9.82 -17.29 -30.37
CA SER A 270 -10.57 -16.48 -29.42
C SER A 270 -11.40 -17.34 -28.46
N LEU A 271 -11.98 -18.45 -28.94
CA LEU A 271 -12.69 -19.41 -28.08
C LEU A 271 -11.75 -20.07 -27.06
N LEU A 272 -10.56 -20.51 -27.48
CA LEU A 272 -9.56 -21.11 -26.60
C LEU A 272 -9.07 -20.12 -25.54
N ILE A 273 -8.83 -18.86 -25.92
CA ILE A 273 -8.47 -17.80 -24.97
C ILE A 273 -9.59 -17.57 -23.96
N ASN A 274 -10.84 -17.46 -24.40
CA ASN A 274 -11.98 -17.25 -23.51
C ASN A 274 -12.21 -18.43 -22.57
N GLU A 275 -12.03 -19.66 -23.04
CA GLU A 275 -12.08 -20.88 -22.22
C GLU A 275 -11.02 -20.83 -21.10
N ALA A 276 -9.78 -20.48 -21.43
CA ALA A 276 -8.71 -20.33 -20.45
C ALA A 276 -8.99 -19.19 -19.45
N LEU A 277 -9.58 -18.07 -19.89
CA LEU A 277 -9.91 -16.96 -18.97
C LEU A 277 -11.06 -17.29 -18.01
N GLY A 278 -11.94 -18.23 -18.37
CA GLY A 278 -13.09 -18.64 -17.57
C GLY A 278 -12.72 -19.45 -16.33
N SER A 279 -11.91 -20.51 -16.49
CA SER A 279 -11.67 -21.50 -15.43
C SER A 279 -10.26 -22.11 -15.45
N ASN A 280 -9.22 -21.28 -15.53
CA ASN A 280 -7.84 -21.77 -15.48
C ASN A 280 -7.25 -21.76 -14.05
N PRO A 281 -6.66 -22.87 -13.56
CA PRO A 281 -6.06 -22.95 -12.24
C PRO A 281 -4.96 -21.91 -11.95
N THR A 282 -4.22 -21.46 -12.95
CA THR A 282 -3.18 -20.43 -12.81
C THR A 282 -3.82 -19.06 -12.52
N LEU A 283 -4.97 -18.76 -13.11
CA LEU A 283 -5.74 -17.55 -12.79
C LEU A 283 -6.37 -17.65 -11.41
N ASP A 284 -6.82 -18.83 -10.99
CA ASP A 284 -7.33 -19.04 -9.62
C ASP A 284 -6.24 -18.85 -8.56
N GLN A 285 -5.01 -19.29 -8.85
CA GLN A 285 -3.85 -18.98 -7.99
C GLN A 285 -3.59 -17.47 -7.89
N ALA A 286 -3.68 -16.74 -9.01
CA ALA A 286 -3.53 -15.30 -9.01
C ALA A 286 -4.65 -14.60 -8.21
N ARG A 287 -5.91 -15.02 -8.39
CA ARG A 287 -7.06 -14.52 -7.62
C ARG A 287 -6.88 -14.78 -6.12
N ALA A 288 -6.41 -15.97 -5.73
CA ALA A 288 -6.15 -16.31 -4.34
C ALA A 288 -5.03 -15.44 -3.72
N ARG A 289 -3.96 -15.14 -4.48
CA ARG A 289 -2.90 -14.22 -4.03
C ARG A 289 -3.42 -12.80 -3.83
N VAL A 290 -4.28 -12.31 -4.71
CA VAL A 290 -4.95 -11.01 -4.56
C VAL A 290 -5.84 -10.99 -3.31
N ALA A 291 -6.63 -12.05 -3.09
CA ALA A 291 -7.47 -12.18 -1.90
C ALA A 291 -6.62 -12.18 -0.60
N ALA A 292 -5.47 -12.87 -0.60
CA ALA A 292 -4.54 -12.84 0.51
C ALA A 292 -4.00 -11.42 0.77
N ALA A 293 -3.64 -10.67 -0.27
CA ALA A 293 -3.20 -9.27 -0.14
C ALA A 293 -4.28 -8.36 0.44
N PHE A 294 -5.55 -8.57 0.09
CA PHE A 294 -6.67 -7.87 0.73
C PHE A 294 -6.83 -8.22 2.21
N ALA A 295 -6.71 -9.50 2.59
CA ALA A 295 -6.75 -9.92 3.99
C ALA A 295 -5.61 -9.31 4.83
N TYR A 296 -4.41 -9.15 4.26
CA TYR A 296 -3.32 -8.42 4.91
C TYR A 296 -3.67 -6.94 5.13
N THR A 297 -4.33 -6.30 4.16
CA THR A 297 -4.82 -4.92 4.32
C THR A 297 -5.85 -4.81 5.46
N GLU A 298 -6.73 -5.80 5.61
CA GLU A 298 -7.69 -5.83 6.73
C GLU A 298 -6.99 -6.00 8.09
N THR A 299 -5.90 -6.79 8.13
CA THR A 299 -5.08 -6.96 9.32
C THR A 299 -4.44 -5.64 9.74
N GLU A 300 -3.80 -4.91 8.83
CA GLU A 300 -3.23 -3.60 9.12
C GLU A 300 -4.30 -2.56 9.49
N LYS A 301 -5.49 -2.65 8.88
CA LYS A 301 -6.62 -1.79 9.24
C LYS A 301 -7.07 -2.06 10.67
N ALA A 302 -7.11 -3.32 11.12
CA ALA A 302 -7.47 -3.67 12.48
C ALA A 302 -6.51 -3.05 13.51
N SER A 303 -5.22 -2.94 13.20
CA SER A 303 -4.22 -2.24 14.01
C SER A 303 -4.48 -0.73 14.17
N THR A 304 -5.37 -0.14 13.36
CA THR A 304 -5.81 1.27 13.51
C THR A 304 -7.04 1.43 14.40
N MET A 305 -7.60 0.34 14.94
CA MET A 305 -8.84 0.32 15.70
C MET A 305 -8.61 -0.10 17.15
N PRO A 306 -9.52 0.25 18.10
CA PRO A 306 -9.46 -0.28 19.46
C PRO A 306 -9.60 -1.80 19.47
N ARG A 307 -8.74 -2.46 20.23
CA ARG A 307 -8.83 -3.90 20.51
C ARG A 307 -9.50 -4.12 21.87
N VAL A 308 -10.36 -5.12 21.95
CA VAL A 308 -10.99 -5.57 23.21
C VAL A 308 -10.71 -7.05 23.37
N ASP A 309 -10.10 -7.42 24.50
CA ASP A 309 -9.70 -8.78 24.80
C ASP A 309 -10.29 -9.21 26.15
N ALA A 310 -10.69 -10.47 26.26
CA ALA A 310 -11.06 -11.09 27.53
C ALA A 310 -10.02 -12.16 27.89
N SER A 311 -9.49 -12.10 29.10
CA SER A 311 -8.53 -13.08 29.60
C SER A 311 -8.96 -13.63 30.95
N TYR A 312 -8.65 -14.90 31.18
CA TYR A 312 -8.82 -15.57 32.46
C TYR A 312 -7.55 -16.36 32.79
N SER A 313 -7.02 -16.16 33.98
CA SER A 313 -5.87 -16.89 34.50
C SER A 313 -6.15 -17.47 35.88
N LEU A 314 -5.67 -18.69 36.10
CA LEU A 314 -5.69 -19.39 37.38
C LEU A 314 -4.25 -19.70 37.79
N THR A 315 -3.74 -19.01 38.79
CA THR A 315 -2.36 -19.15 39.23
C THR A 315 -2.35 -19.72 40.63
N ARG A 316 -1.67 -20.86 40.83
CA ARG A 316 -1.43 -21.42 42.16
C ARG A 316 0.01 -21.21 42.56
N GLU A 317 0.22 -20.42 43.59
CA GLU A 317 1.56 -20.04 44.04
C GLU A 317 1.67 -20.06 45.55
N GLN A 318 2.90 -20.21 46.03
CA GLN A 318 3.22 -20.10 47.44
C GLN A 318 3.70 -18.67 47.72
N LEU A 319 2.95 -17.95 48.54
CA LEU A 319 3.34 -16.60 48.94
C LEU A 319 4.46 -16.67 49.98
N SER A 320 5.53 -15.91 49.78
CA SER A 320 6.62 -15.84 50.75
C SER A 320 6.16 -15.28 52.10
N ASN A 321 6.72 -15.80 53.19
CA ASN A 321 6.52 -15.28 54.55
C ASN A 321 7.02 -13.85 54.74
N THR A 322 7.88 -13.36 53.84
CA THR A 322 8.50 -12.02 53.91
C THR A 322 7.90 -11.01 52.93
N THR A 323 6.78 -11.35 52.27
CA THR A 323 6.10 -10.43 51.36
C THR A 323 5.27 -9.38 52.12
N PHE A 324 4.81 -8.33 51.43
CA PHE A 324 4.02 -7.24 52.03
C PHE A 324 2.59 -7.64 52.44
N LEU A 325 2.15 -8.85 52.10
CA LEU A 325 0.84 -9.39 52.46
C LEU A 325 0.87 -9.94 53.90
N PRO A 326 0.05 -9.40 54.82
CA PRO A 326 0.06 -9.84 56.21
C PRO A 326 -0.43 -11.29 56.35
N PRO A 327 -0.04 -12.00 57.43
CA PRO A 327 -0.67 -13.26 57.82
C PRO A 327 -2.21 -13.13 57.85
N PRO A 328 -2.96 -14.15 57.40
CA PRO A 328 -2.56 -15.53 57.14
C PRO A 328 -2.06 -15.83 55.71
N PHE A 329 -1.89 -14.81 54.85
CA PHE A 329 -1.55 -15.03 53.43
C PHE A 329 -0.05 -15.33 53.22
N GLY A 330 0.85 -14.61 53.88
CA GLY A 330 2.29 -14.90 53.84
C GLY A 330 2.60 -16.32 54.35
N GLY A 331 3.39 -17.09 53.59
CA GLY A 331 3.76 -18.47 53.90
C GLY A 331 2.82 -19.56 53.38
N SER A 332 1.66 -19.17 52.86
CA SER A 332 0.60 -20.09 52.49
C SER A 332 0.51 -20.30 50.97
N TRP A 333 -0.05 -21.44 50.57
CA TRP A 333 -0.44 -21.69 49.19
C TRP A 333 -1.74 -20.95 48.87
N GLN A 334 -1.71 -20.12 47.84
CA GLN A 334 -2.88 -19.39 47.35
C GLN A 334 -3.19 -19.79 45.92
N THR A 335 -4.46 -19.66 45.55
CA THR A 335 -4.94 -19.88 44.18
C THR A 335 -5.64 -18.61 43.73
N GLU A 336 -4.95 -17.81 42.94
CA GLU A 336 -5.44 -16.56 42.36
C GLU A 336 -6.31 -16.86 41.14
N ASN A 337 -7.50 -16.28 41.12
CA ASN A 337 -8.42 -16.30 39.98
C ASN A 337 -8.51 -14.87 39.48
N ARG A 338 -8.09 -14.65 38.24
CA ARG A 338 -8.09 -13.32 37.62
C ARG A 338 -8.81 -13.40 36.29
N GLY A 339 -9.94 -12.69 36.18
CA GLY A 339 -10.70 -12.53 34.95
C GLY A 339 -10.74 -11.06 34.57
N VAL A 340 -10.26 -10.69 33.38
CA VAL A 340 -10.12 -9.30 32.95
C VAL A 340 -10.70 -9.13 31.55
N LEU A 341 -11.55 -8.12 31.39
CA LEU A 341 -11.91 -7.55 30.11
C LEU A 341 -11.07 -6.27 29.91
N GLY A 342 -10.16 -6.31 28.94
CA GLY A 342 -9.28 -5.20 28.59
C GLY A 342 -9.68 -4.59 27.25
N ALA A 343 -9.48 -3.29 27.12
CA ALA A 343 -9.53 -2.55 25.87
C ALA A 343 -8.24 -1.73 25.71
N SER A 344 -7.66 -1.73 24.52
CA SER A 344 -6.47 -0.96 24.19
C SER A 344 -6.63 -0.23 22.86
N PHE A 345 -6.16 1.00 22.76
CA PHE A 345 -6.21 1.78 21.52
C PHE A 345 -4.95 2.63 21.35
N ASP A 346 -4.24 2.42 20.24
CA ASP A 346 -3.10 3.26 19.87
C ASP A 346 -3.59 4.56 19.23
N LEU A 347 -3.21 5.70 19.81
CA LEU A 347 -3.67 7.01 19.31
C LEU A 347 -3.09 7.37 17.94
N ASP A 348 -2.07 6.63 17.50
CA ASP A 348 -1.34 6.79 16.24
C ASP A 348 -1.11 8.27 15.89
N LEU A 349 -0.45 9.02 16.78
CA LEU A 349 -0.24 10.46 16.60
C LEU A 349 0.71 10.78 15.44
N TRP A 350 1.68 9.89 15.21
CA TRP A 350 2.74 10.05 14.20
C TRP A 350 2.41 9.35 12.89
N GLY A 351 1.34 8.56 12.84
CA GLY A 351 0.89 7.88 11.63
C GLY A 351 1.56 6.53 11.38
N LYS A 352 2.18 5.89 12.37
CA LYS A 352 2.78 4.54 12.25
C LYS A 352 1.79 3.55 11.63
N ASN A 353 0.68 3.26 12.32
CA ASN A 353 -0.29 2.25 11.87
C ASN A 353 -1.02 2.70 10.60
N ARG A 354 -1.24 4.02 10.41
CA ARG A 354 -1.80 4.55 9.16
C ARG A 354 -0.87 4.40 7.96
N GLU A 355 0.44 4.58 8.11
CA GLU A 355 1.39 4.39 7.02
C GLU A 355 1.58 2.88 6.74
N ALA A 356 1.59 2.01 7.76
CA ALA A 356 1.55 0.55 7.58
C ALA A 356 0.32 0.10 6.77
N LEU A 357 -0.88 0.63 7.10
CA LEU A 357 -2.10 0.38 6.32
C LEU A 357 -1.96 0.85 4.87
N LYS A 358 -1.38 2.04 4.62
CA LYS A 358 -1.17 2.52 3.26
C LYS A 358 -0.20 1.63 2.48
N ALA A 359 0.88 1.16 3.13
CA ALA A 359 1.80 0.22 2.51
C ALA A 359 1.10 -1.08 2.10
N ALA A 360 0.27 -1.66 2.98
CA ALA A 360 -0.51 -2.85 2.67
C ALA A 360 -1.53 -2.61 1.54
N ILE A 361 -2.20 -1.46 1.51
CA ILE A 361 -3.08 -1.07 0.40
C ILE A 361 -2.30 -1.06 -0.92
N SER A 362 -1.16 -0.39 -0.98
CA SER A 362 -0.33 -0.29 -2.19
C SER A 362 0.21 -1.66 -2.61
N GLN A 363 0.57 -2.53 -1.66
CA GLN A 363 0.94 -3.92 -1.94
C GLN A 363 -0.24 -4.75 -2.51
N SER A 364 -1.49 -4.47 -2.08
CA SER A 364 -2.67 -5.09 -2.69
C SER A 364 -2.90 -4.62 -4.13
N GLN A 365 -2.61 -3.34 -4.44
CA GLN A 365 -2.68 -2.82 -5.81
C GLN A 365 -1.60 -3.45 -6.70
N ALA A 366 -0.38 -3.61 -6.19
CA ALA A 366 0.68 -4.35 -6.87
C ALA A 366 0.24 -5.79 -7.18
N SER A 367 -0.39 -6.47 -6.23
CA SER A 367 -0.88 -7.84 -6.40
C SER A 367 -1.99 -7.95 -7.46
N GLN A 368 -2.87 -6.94 -7.55
CA GLN A 368 -3.89 -6.87 -8.60
C GLN A 368 -3.26 -6.68 -9.99
N ALA A 369 -2.25 -5.83 -10.11
CA ALA A 369 -1.52 -5.64 -11.36
C ALA A 369 -0.73 -6.91 -11.75
N ASP A 370 -0.12 -7.62 -10.80
CA ASP A 370 0.51 -8.93 -11.05
C ASP A 370 -0.49 -9.96 -11.61
N ALA A 371 -1.75 -9.96 -11.15
CA ALA A 371 -2.78 -10.83 -11.69
C ALA A 371 -3.06 -10.54 -13.19
N GLN A 372 -2.94 -9.28 -13.62
CA GLN A 372 -3.02 -8.91 -15.04
C GLN A 372 -1.78 -9.36 -15.82
N VAL A 373 -0.59 -9.37 -15.23
CA VAL A 373 0.62 -9.96 -15.85
C VAL A 373 0.42 -11.44 -16.11
N VAL A 374 -0.14 -12.18 -15.13
CA VAL A 374 -0.46 -13.62 -15.29
C VAL A 374 -1.46 -13.82 -16.42
N LYS A 375 -2.53 -13.01 -16.46
CA LYS A 375 -3.53 -13.06 -17.53
C LYS A 375 -2.89 -12.81 -18.89
N LEU A 376 -2.10 -11.75 -19.04
CA LEU A 376 -1.42 -11.41 -20.28
C LEU A 376 -0.51 -12.55 -20.73
N THR A 377 0.34 -13.05 -19.84
CA THR A 377 1.26 -14.16 -20.12
C THR A 377 0.51 -15.40 -20.59
N LEU A 378 -0.59 -15.77 -19.92
CA LEU A 378 -1.41 -16.92 -20.32
C LEU A 378 -1.99 -16.74 -21.73
N THR A 379 -2.61 -15.59 -22.02
CA THR A 379 -3.20 -15.32 -23.34
C THR A 379 -2.14 -15.30 -24.45
N THR A 380 -0.98 -14.69 -24.21
CA THR A 380 0.15 -14.68 -25.14
C THR A 380 0.70 -16.09 -25.36
N SER A 381 0.89 -16.90 -24.30
CA SER A 381 1.35 -18.29 -24.43
C SER A 381 0.41 -19.13 -25.28
N ILE A 382 -0.91 -19.02 -25.08
CA ILE A 382 -1.91 -19.73 -25.90
C ILE A 382 -1.78 -19.34 -27.37
N ALA A 383 -1.72 -18.04 -27.67
CA ALA A 383 -1.60 -17.55 -29.04
C ALA A 383 -0.31 -18.02 -29.73
N ARG A 384 0.84 -17.99 -29.04
CA ARG A 384 2.12 -18.45 -29.58
C ARG A 384 2.12 -19.96 -29.86
N VAL A 385 1.61 -20.77 -28.94
CA VAL A 385 1.51 -22.23 -29.12
C VAL A 385 0.50 -22.57 -30.23
N TYR A 386 -0.58 -21.81 -30.35
CA TYR A 386 -1.54 -21.96 -31.46
C TYR A 386 -0.94 -21.58 -32.82
N ASN A 387 -0.10 -20.54 -32.89
CA ASN A 387 0.68 -20.22 -34.10
C ASN A 387 1.70 -21.33 -34.42
N GLN A 388 2.32 -21.93 -33.41
CA GLN A 388 3.19 -23.10 -33.59
C GLN A 388 2.42 -24.30 -34.14
N LEU A 389 1.18 -24.54 -33.70
CA LEU A 389 0.30 -25.56 -34.28
C LEU A 389 0.03 -25.28 -35.76
N ALA A 390 -0.29 -24.03 -36.11
CA ALA A 390 -0.50 -23.62 -37.50
C ALA A 390 0.75 -23.86 -38.37
N ARG A 391 1.94 -23.52 -37.85
CA ARG A 391 3.23 -23.80 -38.50
C ARG A 391 3.42 -25.28 -38.80
N LEU A 392 3.12 -26.15 -37.83
CA LEU A 392 3.26 -27.60 -38.00
C LEU A 392 2.33 -28.14 -39.10
N TYR A 393 1.10 -27.63 -39.20
CA TYR A 393 0.19 -28.00 -40.29
C TYR A 393 0.70 -27.55 -41.66
N VAL A 394 1.27 -26.35 -41.78
CA VAL A 394 1.87 -25.89 -43.05
C VAL A 394 3.06 -26.77 -43.44
N LEU A 395 3.96 -27.09 -42.50
CA LEU A 395 5.10 -27.97 -42.76
C LEU A 395 4.65 -29.39 -43.12
N ARG A 396 3.56 -29.87 -42.52
CA ARG A 396 2.95 -31.16 -42.83
C ARG A 396 2.39 -31.20 -44.25
N ASP A 397 1.75 -30.12 -44.70
CA ASP A 397 1.25 -30.02 -46.06
C ASP A 397 2.40 -30.00 -47.08
N ILE A 398 3.49 -29.29 -46.79
CA ILE A 398 4.73 -29.32 -47.60
C ILE A 398 5.28 -30.76 -47.66
N ALA A 399 5.40 -31.46 -46.54
CA ALA A 399 5.87 -32.84 -46.49
C ALA A 399 4.97 -33.82 -47.26
N ARG A 400 3.66 -33.57 -47.34
CA ARG A 400 2.73 -34.38 -48.16
C ARG A 400 2.94 -34.14 -49.65
N THR A 401 3.15 -32.89 -50.05
CA THR A 401 3.49 -32.54 -51.44
C THR A 401 4.82 -33.20 -51.84
N GLU A 402 5.83 -33.14 -50.97
CA GLU A 402 7.13 -33.80 -51.16
C GLU A 402 7.00 -35.31 -51.37
N ILE A 403 6.17 -36.00 -50.58
CA ILE A 403 5.90 -37.44 -50.76
C ILE A 403 5.31 -37.71 -52.15
N THR A 404 4.34 -36.90 -52.57
CA THR A 404 3.70 -37.04 -53.89
C THR A 404 4.71 -36.84 -55.02
N GLN A 405 5.61 -35.88 -54.85
CA GLN A 405 6.70 -35.59 -55.78
C GLN A 405 7.70 -36.76 -55.87
N ARG A 406 8.14 -37.30 -54.73
CA ARG A 406 9.07 -38.43 -54.69
C ARG A 406 8.46 -39.73 -55.20
N GLU A 407 7.16 -39.95 -55.01
CA GLU A 407 6.42 -41.05 -55.65
C GLU A 407 6.35 -40.89 -57.18
N ARG A 408 6.35 -39.66 -57.70
CA ARG A 408 6.46 -39.40 -59.14
C ARG A 408 7.88 -39.70 -59.65
N ILE A 409 8.92 -39.31 -58.90
CA ILE A 409 10.31 -39.62 -59.24
C ILE A 409 10.54 -41.14 -59.29
N ASP A 410 10.11 -41.89 -58.26
CA ASP A 410 10.23 -43.36 -58.24
C ASP A 410 9.52 -44.03 -59.43
N ARG A 411 8.32 -43.56 -59.80
CA ARG A 411 7.60 -44.05 -61.00
C ARG A 411 8.35 -43.76 -62.30
N ILE A 412 8.94 -42.57 -62.45
CA ILE A 412 9.74 -42.21 -63.63
C ILE A 412 11.00 -43.09 -63.69
N THR A 413 11.71 -43.27 -62.57
CA THR A 413 12.90 -44.13 -62.48
C THR A 413 12.55 -45.59 -62.81
N ALA A 414 11.44 -46.13 -62.31
CA ALA A 414 10.99 -47.48 -62.65
C ALA A 414 10.71 -47.64 -64.16
N GLY A 415 10.07 -46.65 -64.79
CA GLY A 415 9.86 -46.63 -66.24
C GLY A 415 11.17 -46.59 -67.04
N ARG A 416 12.14 -45.80 -66.59
CA ARG A 416 13.46 -45.66 -67.23
C ARG A 416 14.28 -46.96 -67.14
N ILE A 417 14.22 -47.67 -66.02
CA ILE A 417 14.84 -48.99 -65.85
C ILE A 417 14.21 -50.00 -66.82
N ALA A 418 12.88 -50.00 -66.97
CA ALA A 418 12.19 -50.87 -67.92
C ALA A 418 12.62 -50.62 -69.38
N THR A 419 13.08 -49.41 -69.69
CA THR A 419 13.65 -49.04 -71.01
C THR A 419 15.18 -49.14 -71.09
N GLY A 420 15.85 -49.61 -70.03
CA GLY A 420 17.31 -49.76 -69.98
C GLY A 420 18.10 -48.45 -69.86
N LEU A 421 17.47 -47.34 -69.45
CA LEU A 421 18.09 -46.01 -69.35
C LEU A 421 18.70 -45.70 -67.99
N ASP A 422 18.27 -46.37 -66.93
CA ASP A 422 18.74 -46.22 -65.54
C ASP A 422 18.97 -47.60 -64.91
N THR A 423 19.55 -47.67 -63.70
CA THR A 423 19.84 -48.90 -62.96
C THR A 423 19.01 -49.04 -61.68
N GLU A 424 19.08 -50.20 -61.04
CA GLU A 424 18.43 -50.41 -59.73
C GLU A 424 19.02 -49.51 -58.62
N VAL A 425 20.22 -48.93 -58.79
CA VAL A 425 20.79 -47.97 -57.83
C VAL A 425 19.92 -46.72 -57.75
N GLU A 426 19.50 -46.16 -58.88
CA GLU A 426 18.61 -44.99 -58.92
C GLU A 426 17.27 -45.31 -58.26
N ARG A 427 16.71 -46.50 -58.50
CA ARG A 427 15.44 -46.91 -57.88
C ARG A 427 15.56 -47.05 -56.38
N LYS A 428 16.62 -47.68 -55.87
CA LYS A 428 16.85 -47.81 -54.42
C LYS A 428 17.07 -46.46 -53.76
N THR A 429 17.72 -45.52 -54.44
CA THR A 429 17.89 -44.14 -53.96
C THR A 429 16.54 -43.42 -53.86
N ALA A 430 15.69 -43.50 -54.89
CA ALA A 430 14.34 -42.93 -54.84
C ALA A 430 13.47 -43.53 -53.73
N GLN A 431 13.50 -44.86 -53.56
CA GLN A 431 12.78 -45.56 -52.50
C GLN A 431 13.25 -45.14 -51.09
N ALA A 432 14.56 -44.99 -50.89
CA ALA A 432 15.12 -44.53 -49.63
C ALA A 432 14.66 -43.08 -49.31
N ASN A 433 14.72 -42.17 -50.28
CA ASN A 433 14.30 -40.78 -50.11
C ASN A 433 12.80 -40.67 -49.81
N LEU A 434 11.96 -41.48 -50.48
CA LEU A 434 10.53 -41.56 -50.21
C LEU A 434 10.25 -42.07 -48.77
N ALA A 435 10.97 -43.10 -48.33
CA ALA A 435 10.84 -43.62 -46.97
C ALA A 435 11.22 -42.55 -45.91
N THR A 436 12.28 -41.77 -46.17
CA THR A 436 12.69 -40.65 -45.32
C THR A 436 11.61 -39.57 -45.21
N SER A 437 10.99 -39.16 -46.33
CA SER A 437 9.90 -38.17 -46.30
C SER A 437 8.67 -38.68 -45.53
N ARG A 438 8.34 -39.97 -45.69
CA ARG A 438 7.26 -40.62 -44.94
C ARG A 438 7.53 -40.63 -43.44
N ALA A 439 8.78 -40.88 -43.02
CA ALA A 439 9.18 -40.78 -41.62
C ALA A 439 9.06 -39.34 -41.09
N SER A 440 9.50 -38.34 -41.85
CA SER A 440 9.35 -36.91 -41.51
C SER A 440 7.89 -36.49 -41.34
N LEU A 441 6.99 -36.96 -42.21
CA LEU A 441 5.56 -36.72 -42.08
C LEU A 441 5.00 -37.28 -40.76
N LYS A 442 5.40 -38.50 -40.38
CA LYS A 442 4.97 -39.11 -39.10
C LYS A 442 5.53 -38.36 -37.88
N SER A 443 6.75 -37.84 -37.98
CA SER A 443 7.31 -36.96 -36.95
C SER A 443 6.49 -35.67 -36.77
N LEU A 444 6.07 -35.04 -37.88
CA LEU A 444 5.20 -33.87 -37.85
C LEU A 444 3.82 -34.18 -37.26
N ASP A 445 3.20 -35.30 -37.61
CA ASP A 445 1.94 -35.77 -37.02
C ASP A 445 2.07 -35.91 -35.48
N GLY A 446 3.19 -36.47 -35.00
CA GLY A 446 3.48 -36.59 -33.57
C GLY A 446 3.64 -35.24 -32.88
N ARG A 447 4.32 -34.27 -33.52
CA ARG A 447 4.49 -32.91 -32.99
C ARG A 447 3.17 -32.14 -32.93
N ILE A 448 2.29 -32.31 -33.91
CA ILE A 448 0.94 -31.72 -33.90
C ILE A 448 0.19 -32.21 -32.66
N LEU A 449 0.21 -33.52 -32.42
CA LEU A 449 -0.48 -34.11 -31.27
C LEU A 449 0.05 -33.57 -29.94
N THR A 450 1.37 -33.50 -29.75
CA THR A 450 1.95 -32.99 -28.50
C THR A 450 1.71 -31.49 -28.32
N THR A 451 1.69 -30.70 -29.40
CA THR A 451 1.30 -29.28 -29.35
C THR A 451 -0.17 -29.11 -28.97
N CYS A 452 -1.08 -29.97 -29.44
CA CYS A 452 -2.48 -29.96 -28.99
C CYS A 452 -2.60 -30.24 -27.48
N TYR A 453 -1.81 -31.18 -26.94
CA TYR A 453 -1.76 -31.41 -25.49
C TYR A 453 -1.20 -30.22 -24.71
N GLN A 454 -0.20 -29.51 -25.26
CA GLN A 454 0.33 -28.29 -24.67
C GLN A 454 -0.72 -27.19 -24.58
N ILE A 455 -1.52 -27.00 -25.64
CA ILE A 455 -2.63 -26.04 -25.62
C ILE A 455 -3.64 -26.46 -24.55
N ALA A 456 -4.07 -27.72 -24.50
CA ALA A 456 -5.00 -28.21 -23.47
C ALA A 456 -4.50 -27.95 -22.04
N ALA A 457 -3.20 -28.17 -21.78
CA ALA A 457 -2.59 -27.86 -20.50
C ALA A 457 -2.63 -26.36 -20.19
N LEU A 458 -2.38 -25.49 -21.18
CA LEU A 458 -2.55 -24.04 -21.03
C LEU A 458 -4.00 -23.62 -20.80
N LEU A 459 -4.99 -24.36 -21.28
CA LEU A 459 -6.40 -24.13 -20.93
C LEU A 459 -6.72 -24.51 -19.48
N GLY A 460 -5.85 -25.31 -18.84
CA GLY A 460 -6.15 -25.95 -17.56
C GLY A 460 -7.00 -27.23 -17.71
N ALA A 461 -7.06 -27.79 -18.91
CA ALA A 461 -7.85 -28.97 -19.24
C ALA A 461 -6.98 -30.24 -19.38
N GLY A 462 -7.62 -31.41 -19.39
CA GLY A 462 -6.96 -32.69 -19.66
C GLY A 462 -6.55 -32.87 -21.14
N PRO A 463 -5.68 -33.85 -21.46
CA PRO A 463 -5.12 -34.03 -22.80
C PRO A 463 -6.17 -34.28 -23.89
N ASP A 464 -7.29 -34.92 -23.56
CA ASP A 464 -8.37 -35.20 -24.51
C ASP A 464 -9.06 -33.94 -25.05
N ARG A 465 -9.05 -32.83 -24.29
CA ARG A 465 -9.51 -31.53 -24.80
C ARG A 465 -8.64 -31.06 -25.97
N GLY A 466 -7.35 -31.41 -25.95
CA GLY A 466 -6.41 -31.14 -27.03
C GLY A 466 -6.77 -31.88 -28.32
N LEU A 467 -7.33 -33.09 -28.23
CA LEU A 467 -7.78 -33.86 -29.39
C LEU A 467 -8.96 -33.21 -30.13
N GLN A 468 -9.69 -32.31 -29.46
CA GLN A 468 -10.81 -31.57 -30.03
C GLN A 468 -10.37 -30.27 -30.72
N ILE A 469 -9.09 -29.89 -30.62
CA ILE A 469 -8.55 -28.70 -31.29
C ILE A 469 -8.41 -29.00 -32.78
N ALA A 470 -9.14 -28.25 -33.61
CA ALA A 470 -9.08 -28.38 -35.05
C ALA A 470 -7.83 -27.71 -35.64
N ARG A 471 -7.55 -28.02 -36.91
CA ARG A 471 -6.49 -27.36 -37.67
C ARG A 471 -6.69 -25.83 -37.68
N PRO A 472 -5.68 -25.02 -37.30
CA PRO A 472 -5.77 -23.57 -37.34
C PRO A 472 -5.99 -22.99 -38.75
N THR A 473 -6.73 -21.89 -38.80
CA THR A 473 -7.01 -21.10 -40.01
C THR A 473 -6.66 -19.64 -39.80
N LEU A 474 -5.44 -19.37 -39.34
CA LEU A 474 -4.94 -18.02 -39.07
C LEU A 474 -4.76 -17.20 -40.35
N GLY A 475 -5.40 -16.03 -40.40
CA GLY A 475 -5.23 -15.01 -41.42
C GLY A 475 -3.90 -14.26 -41.35
N ALA A 476 -3.62 -13.37 -42.30
CA ALA A 476 -2.35 -12.64 -42.38
C ALA A 476 -2.07 -11.74 -41.16
N GLY A 477 -3.10 -11.39 -40.38
CA GLY A 477 -3.02 -10.37 -39.34
C GLY A 477 -3.03 -8.96 -39.93
N ASP A 478 -3.35 -7.98 -39.11
CA ASP A 478 -3.30 -6.57 -39.52
C ASP A 478 -1.86 -6.04 -39.59
N GLU A 479 -1.67 -4.97 -40.35
CA GLU A 479 -0.41 -4.22 -40.39
C GLU A 479 -0.17 -3.60 -39.00
N VAL A 480 0.97 -3.91 -38.39
CA VAL A 480 1.29 -3.39 -37.05
C VAL A 480 2.08 -2.10 -37.17
N ARG A 481 1.53 -1.02 -36.62
CA ARG A 481 2.17 0.29 -36.49
C ARG A 481 2.31 0.67 -35.02
N LEU A 482 3.40 1.32 -34.65
CA LEU A 482 3.62 1.75 -33.27
C LEU A 482 2.77 2.97 -32.89
N PRO A 483 2.12 2.95 -31.71
CA PRO A 483 1.45 4.13 -31.16
C PRO A 483 2.39 5.31 -30.92
N ASP A 484 1.84 6.51 -31.02
CA ASP A 484 2.57 7.72 -30.64
C ASP A 484 2.79 7.78 -29.12
N ASN A 485 3.85 8.48 -28.68
CA ASN A 485 4.23 8.65 -27.26
C ASN A 485 4.48 7.35 -26.47
N LEU A 486 4.82 6.26 -27.17
CA LEU A 486 4.99 4.93 -26.61
C LEU A 486 5.79 4.87 -25.28
N PRO A 487 6.99 5.47 -25.14
CA PRO A 487 7.75 5.36 -23.89
C PRO A 487 7.01 5.89 -22.66
N ALA A 488 6.27 6.98 -22.79
CA ALA A 488 5.53 7.58 -21.67
C ALA A 488 4.31 6.75 -21.28
N ASP A 489 3.57 6.29 -22.29
CA ASP A 489 2.30 5.57 -22.13
C ASP A 489 2.51 4.13 -21.67
N LEU A 490 3.67 3.52 -21.91
CA LEU A 490 3.99 2.17 -21.42
C LEU A 490 3.85 2.06 -19.89
N VAL A 491 4.12 3.14 -19.15
CA VAL A 491 4.06 3.16 -17.68
C VAL A 491 2.64 2.90 -17.13
N SER A 492 1.60 3.24 -17.89
CA SER A 492 0.20 3.02 -17.51
C SER A 492 -0.49 1.88 -18.28
N ARG A 493 0.20 1.29 -19.27
CA ARG A 493 -0.36 0.25 -20.15
C ARG A 493 0.30 -1.12 -20.02
N ARG A 494 1.46 -1.22 -19.35
CA ARG A 494 2.08 -2.51 -19.00
C ARG A 494 1.84 -2.85 -17.51
N PRO A 495 1.12 -3.95 -17.20
CA PRO A 495 0.71 -4.27 -15.83
C PRO A 495 1.90 -4.49 -14.88
N GLU A 496 3.02 -5.01 -15.35
CA GLU A 496 4.25 -5.22 -14.56
C GLU A 496 4.93 -3.90 -14.16
N ILE A 497 4.87 -2.85 -14.99
CA ILE A 497 5.39 -1.52 -14.65
C ILE A 497 4.49 -0.88 -13.59
N VAL A 498 3.17 -1.03 -13.75
CA VAL A 498 2.17 -0.58 -12.77
C VAL A 498 2.39 -1.29 -11.43
N ALA A 499 2.62 -2.61 -11.44
CA ALA A 499 2.92 -3.38 -10.23
C ALA A 499 4.21 -2.91 -9.56
N ALA A 500 5.28 -2.67 -10.33
CA ALA A 500 6.54 -2.14 -9.80
C ALA A 500 6.38 -0.74 -9.19
N ARG A 501 5.58 0.14 -9.81
CA ARG A 501 5.23 1.46 -9.27
C ARG A 501 4.51 1.37 -7.92
N TRP A 502 3.52 0.49 -7.80
CA TRP A 502 2.80 0.27 -6.55
C TRP A 502 3.69 -0.30 -5.43
N ARG A 503 4.70 -1.12 -5.78
CA ARG A 503 5.71 -1.59 -4.81
C ARG A 503 6.61 -0.46 -4.31
N ILE A 504 7.01 0.48 -5.17
CA ILE A 504 7.75 1.68 -4.72
C ILE A 504 6.91 2.47 -3.73
N ASP A 505 5.62 2.67 -4.02
CA ASP A 505 4.71 3.39 -3.14
C ASP A 505 4.53 2.68 -1.79
N ALA A 506 4.41 1.35 -1.78
CA ALA A 506 4.38 0.55 -0.56
C ALA A 506 5.66 0.75 0.29
N MET A 507 6.84 0.61 -0.31
CA MET A 507 8.12 0.82 0.39
C MET A 507 8.30 2.27 0.89
N ALA A 508 7.76 3.26 0.17
CA ALA A 508 7.77 4.65 0.61
C ALA A 508 6.94 4.87 1.88
N HIS A 509 5.87 4.10 2.06
CA HIS A 509 5.05 4.07 3.27
C HIS A 509 5.75 3.31 4.41
N ASP A 510 6.40 2.18 4.14
CA ASP A 510 7.21 1.46 5.14
C ASP A 510 8.36 2.31 5.72
N VAL A 511 9.01 3.14 4.89
CA VAL A 511 10.01 4.10 5.36
C VAL A 511 9.40 5.13 6.33
N LYS A 512 8.16 5.56 6.09
CA LYS A 512 7.48 6.52 6.98
C LYS A 512 7.02 5.85 8.27
N GLU A 513 6.57 4.60 8.20
CA GLU A 513 6.28 3.77 9.37
C GLU A 513 7.52 3.62 10.26
N ALA A 514 8.65 3.21 9.69
CA ALA A 514 9.91 3.06 10.43
C ALA A 514 10.41 4.39 11.04
N LYS A 515 10.17 5.53 10.37
CA LYS A 515 10.45 6.85 10.96
C LYS A 515 9.55 7.16 12.16
N ALA A 516 8.31 6.68 12.16
CA ALA A 516 7.37 6.91 13.26
C ALA A 516 7.81 6.20 14.55
N GLU A 517 8.59 5.12 14.46
CA GLU A 517 9.12 4.37 15.62
C GLU A 517 10.13 5.15 16.47
N PHE A 518 10.72 6.22 15.93
CA PHE A 518 11.60 7.12 16.67
C PHE A 518 10.84 8.06 17.62
N TYR A 519 9.51 8.10 17.53
CA TYR A 519 8.66 8.96 18.34
C TYR A 519 7.95 8.17 19.46
N PRO A 520 7.46 8.84 20.52
CA PRO A 520 6.74 8.16 21.59
C PRO A 520 5.46 7.50 21.07
N ASP A 521 5.29 6.22 21.40
CA ASP A 521 4.04 5.49 21.25
C ASP A 521 3.12 5.81 22.45
N ILE A 522 1.84 6.07 22.18
CA ILE A 522 0.83 6.38 23.19
C ILE A 522 -0.37 5.44 23.02
N ASN A 523 -0.45 4.45 23.90
CA ASN A 523 -1.54 3.50 23.96
C ASN A 523 -2.50 3.88 25.10
N LEU A 524 -3.80 3.96 24.80
CA LEU A 524 -4.84 4.12 25.81
C LEU A 524 -5.32 2.74 26.24
N SER A 525 -5.12 2.41 27.51
CA SER A 525 -5.56 1.14 28.08
C SER A 525 -6.65 1.36 29.12
N ALA A 526 -7.68 0.51 29.07
CA ALA A 526 -8.71 0.41 30.09
C ALA A 526 -8.98 -1.06 30.37
N ALA A 527 -9.09 -1.45 31.63
CA ALA A 527 -9.41 -2.82 32.00
C ALA A 527 -10.38 -2.83 33.18
N ILE A 528 -11.32 -3.77 33.14
CA ILE A 528 -12.22 -4.09 34.25
C ILE A 528 -12.17 -5.60 34.49
N GLY A 529 -12.26 -6.02 35.73
CA GLY A 529 -12.12 -7.45 36.03
C GLY A 529 -12.49 -7.83 37.44
N LEU A 530 -12.26 -9.10 37.71
CA LEU A 530 -12.39 -9.73 39.02
C LEU A 530 -11.03 -10.35 39.36
N ASP A 531 -10.58 -10.15 40.59
CA ASP A 531 -9.32 -10.68 41.12
C ASP A 531 -9.56 -11.16 42.56
N ALA A 532 -9.32 -12.45 42.80
CA ALA A 532 -9.53 -13.04 44.11
C ALA A 532 -8.69 -14.30 44.36
N PHE A 533 -8.24 -14.45 45.60
CA PHE A 533 -7.78 -15.74 46.11
C PHE A 533 -8.98 -16.66 46.41
N GLY A 534 -8.99 -17.82 45.75
CA GLY A 534 -10.04 -18.83 45.84
C GLY A 534 -11.31 -18.48 45.06
N PHE A 535 -11.93 -19.51 44.45
CA PHE A 535 -13.09 -19.31 43.57
C PHE A 535 -14.35 -18.80 44.30
N GLY A 536 -14.52 -19.16 45.58
CA GLY A 536 -15.71 -18.80 46.36
C GLY A 536 -15.90 -17.29 46.59
N ARG A 537 -14.87 -16.47 46.38
CA ARG A 537 -14.93 -15.00 46.48
C ARG A 537 -14.83 -14.30 45.13
N PHE A 538 -14.57 -15.05 44.06
CA PHE A 538 -14.28 -14.51 42.74
C PHE A 538 -15.47 -13.77 42.13
N LEU A 539 -16.69 -14.29 42.27
CA LEU A 539 -17.93 -13.68 41.76
C LEU A 539 -18.59 -12.73 42.77
N THR A 540 -17.82 -12.03 43.60
CA THR A 540 -18.35 -11.07 44.58
C THR A 540 -18.12 -9.63 44.14
N ALA A 541 -18.86 -8.67 44.72
CA ALA A 541 -18.62 -7.26 44.43
C ALA A 541 -17.25 -6.77 44.94
N ALA A 542 -16.66 -7.47 45.92
CA ALA A 542 -15.40 -7.12 46.55
C ALA A 542 -14.16 -7.55 45.75
N SER A 543 -14.30 -8.47 44.79
CA SER A 543 -13.20 -8.89 43.91
C SER A 543 -13.01 -7.98 42.69
N ARG A 544 -13.80 -6.91 42.55
CA ARG A 544 -13.74 -6.01 41.39
C ARG A 544 -12.42 -5.25 41.35
N THR A 545 -11.79 -5.25 40.17
CA THR A 545 -10.63 -4.43 39.85
C THR A 545 -10.89 -3.63 38.58
N ALA A 546 -10.32 -2.43 38.51
CA ALA A 546 -10.40 -1.56 37.34
C ALA A 546 -9.12 -0.73 37.21
N SER A 547 -8.67 -0.54 35.98
CA SER A 547 -7.57 0.35 35.64
C SER A 547 -7.91 1.14 34.37
N VAL A 548 -7.46 2.38 34.32
CA VAL A 548 -7.53 3.22 33.13
C VAL A 548 -6.33 4.13 33.11
N GLY A 549 -5.67 4.23 31.96
CA GLY A 549 -4.55 5.14 31.82
C GLY A 549 -3.82 5.00 30.49
N PRO A 550 -3.11 6.05 30.08
CA PRO A 550 -2.20 5.97 28.95
C PRO A 550 -0.93 5.20 29.35
N ALA A 551 -0.47 4.33 28.47
CA ALA A 551 0.90 3.82 28.46
C ALA A 551 1.69 4.60 27.41
N ILE A 552 2.82 5.18 27.80
CA ILE A 552 3.70 5.92 26.90
C ILE A 552 5.02 5.16 26.81
N HIS A 553 5.40 4.76 25.60
CA HIS A 553 6.68 4.13 25.33
C HIS A 553 7.53 5.06 24.46
N LEU A 554 8.73 5.43 24.93
CA LEU A 554 9.68 6.24 24.18
C LEU A 554 11.04 5.56 24.19
N PRO A 555 11.54 5.07 23.04
CA PRO A 555 12.90 4.55 22.97
C PRO A 555 13.91 5.68 23.18
N ILE A 556 14.69 5.59 24.26
CA ILE A 556 15.75 6.57 24.58
C ILE A 556 17.11 6.09 24.08
N PHE A 557 17.39 4.80 24.25
CA PHE A 557 18.62 4.15 23.80
C PHE A 557 18.30 2.70 23.43
N ASP A 558 18.52 2.35 22.17
CA ASP A 558 18.21 1.06 21.55
C ASP A 558 19.46 0.38 20.95
N ALA A 559 20.66 0.84 21.36
CA ALA A 559 21.94 0.44 20.78
C ALA A 559 22.03 0.56 19.24
N GLY A 560 21.20 1.41 18.62
CA GLY A 560 21.20 1.66 17.17
C GLY A 560 20.27 0.76 16.35
N GLU A 561 19.42 -0.04 17.00
CA GLU A 561 18.45 -0.94 16.34
C GLU A 561 17.53 -0.21 15.34
N LEU A 562 16.82 0.84 15.77
CA LEU A 562 15.89 1.60 14.93
C LEU A 562 16.61 2.29 13.76
N ARG A 563 17.84 2.76 13.99
CA ARG A 563 18.68 3.33 12.92
C ARG A 563 19.07 2.27 11.90
N ALA A 564 19.35 1.04 12.33
CA ALA A 564 19.64 -0.07 11.42
C ALA A 564 18.40 -0.52 10.64
N GLN A 565 17.24 -0.62 11.30
CA GLN A 565 15.96 -0.95 10.66
C GLN A 565 15.57 0.10 9.61
N LEU A 566 15.67 1.40 9.93
CA LEU A 566 15.38 2.47 8.97
C LEU A 566 16.33 2.46 7.77
N LYS A 567 17.63 2.17 7.98
CA LYS A 567 18.58 1.97 6.87
C LYS A 567 18.15 0.80 5.98
N GLY A 568 17.69 -0.30 6.58
CA GLY A 568 17.12 -1.45 5.86
C GLY A 568 15.92 -1.03 5.00
N ARG A 569 14.97 -0.28 5.55
CA ARG A 569 13.80 0.21 4.80
C ARG A 569 14.17 1.13 3.64
N TYR A 570 15.16 2.00 3.79
CA TYR A 570 15.66 2.79 2.66
C TYR A 570 16.35 1.92 1.60
N ALA A 571 17.10 0.90 1.99
CA ALA A 571 17.71 -0.03 1.04
C ALA A 571 16.65 -0.83 0.26
N GLU A 572 15.56 -1.25 0.92
CA GLU A 572 14.41 -1.90 0.27
C GLU A 572 13.69 -0.96 -0.69
N PHE A 573 13.51 0.31 -0.31
CA PHE A 573 12.96 1.35 -1.18
C PHE A 573 13.86 1.59 -2.40
N ASP A 574 15.17 1.76 -2.20
CA ASP A 574 16.13 1.97 -3.28
C ASP A 574 16.16 0.76 -4.23
N TYR A 575 16.06 -0.46 -3.70
CA TYR A 575 15.90 -1.69 -4.48
C TYR A 575 14.60 -1.68 -5.31
N ALA A 576 13.46 -1.29 -4.73
CA ALA A 576 12.19 -1.21 -5.45
C ALA A 576 12.25 -0.20 -6.61
N VAL A 577 12.92 0.94 -6.40
CA VAL A 577 13.15 1.94 -7.46
C VAL A 577 14.05 1.39 -8.56
N ALA A 578 15.13 0.69 -8.22
CA ALA A 578 16.00 0.05 -9.20
C ALA A 578 15.27 -1.04 -10.00
N ALA A 579 14.44 -1.85 -9.34
CA ALA A 579 13.63 -2.88 -9.99
C ALA A 579 12.61 -2.29 -10.98
N TYR A 580 11.96 -1.18 -10.63
CA TYR A 580 11.10 -0.43 -11.55
C TYR A 580 11.87 0.07 -12.77
N ASN A 581 13.02 0.71 -12.55
CA ASN A 581 13.86 1.22 -13.64
C ASN A 581 14.31 0.08 -14.58
N GLN A 582 14.69 -1.08 -14.03
CA GLN A 582 15.03 -2.27 -14.82
C GLN A 582 13.82 -2.80 -15.61
N THR A 583 12.64 -2.83 -14.99
CA THR A 583 11.40 -3.27 -15.67
C THR A 583 11.09 -2.36 -16.87
N LEU A 584 11.25 -1.05 -16.72
CA LEU A 584 11.06 -0.08 -17.79
C LEU A 584 12.09 -0.26 -18.93
N VAL A 585 13.37 -0.47 -18.59
CA VAL A 585 14.42 -0.75 -19.59
C VAL A 585 14.11 -2.03 -20.36
N THR A 586 13.79 -3.12 -19.66
CA THR A 586 13.42 -4.39 -20.30
C THR A 586 12.20 -4.22 -21.21
N ALA A 587 11.18 -3.49 -20.76
CA ALA A 587 9.98 -3.24 -21.56
C ALA A 587 10.28 -2.48 -22.87
N LEU A 588 11.10 -1.42 -22.79
CA LEU A 588 11.52 -0.65 -23.97
C LEU A 588 12.36 -1.50 -24.92
N SER A 589 13.29 -2.28 -24.38
CA SER A 589 14.13 -3.20 -25.18
C SER A 589 13.30 -4.26 -25.89
N GLU A 590 12.31 -4.87 -25.22
CA GLU A 590 11.44 -5.87 -25.85
C GLU A 590 10.67 -5.31 -27.04
N VAL A 591 10.09 -4.11 -26.93
CA VAL A 591 9.38 -3.48 -28.05
C VAL A 591 10.35 -3.20 -29.21
N ALA A 592 11.53 -2.64 -28.91
CA ALA A 592 12.52 -2.30 -29.93
C ALA A 592 13.06 -3.55 -30.65
N THR A 593 13.40 -4.60 -29.90
CA THR A 593 13.82 -5.89 -30.45
C THR A 593 12.73 -6.48 -31.33
N GLN A 594 11.48 -6.46 -30.87
CA GLN A 594 10.39 -7.04 -31.61
C GLN A 594 10.12 -6.32 -32.94
N LEU A 595 10.23 -4.99 -32.96
CA LEU A 595 10.13 -4.21 -34.19
C LEU A 595 11.28 -4.52 -35.15
N ALA A 596 12.52 -4.55 -34.65
CA ALA A 596 13.70 -4.84 -35.46
C ALA A 596 13.63 -6.25 -36.09
N ASP A 597 13.19 -7.25 -35.32
CA ASP A 597 12.99 -8.61 -35.79
C ASP A 597 11.90 -8.72 -36.86
N MET A 598 10.82 -7.94 -36.74
CA MET A 598 9.76 -7.87 -37.76
C MET A 598 10.30 -7.30 -39.06
N HIS A 599 11.00 -6.15 -39.03
CA HIS A 599 11.59 -5.55 -40.23
C HIS A 599 12.61 -6.47 -40.91
N SER A 600 13.45 -7.14 -40.12
CA SER A 600 14.41 -8.12 -40.62
C SER A 600 13.72 -9.31 -41.30
N THR A 601 12.63 -9.81 -40.69
CA THR A 601 11.86 -10.93 -41.23
C THR A 601 11.10 -10.54 -42.49
N ASP A 602 10.58 -9.32 -42.55
CA ASP A 602 9.90 -8.78 -43.74
C ASP A 602 10.86 -8.68 -44.94
N ALA A 603 12.08 -8.18 -44.73
CA ALA A 603 13.12 -8.15 -45.75
C ALA A 603 13.52 -9.56 -46.21
N GLN A 604 13.77 -10.48 -45.27
CA GLN A 604 14.11 -11.87 -45.59
C GLN A 604 13.00 -12.59 -46.35
N LEU A 605 11.73 -12.28 -46.06
CA LEU A 605 10.59 -12.93 -46.69
C LEU A 605 10.50 -12.62 -48.19
N VAL A 606 10.88 -11.40 -48.60
CA VAL A 606 10.93 -11.00 -50.03
C VAL A 606 11.96 -11.84 -50.79
N ASP A 607 13.18 -11.95 -50.26
CA ASP A 607 14.25 -12.72 -50.89
C ASP A 607 13.96 -14.22 -50.88
N ALA A 608 13.43 -14.73 -49.77
CA ALA A 608 13.06 -16.15 -49.64
C ALA A 608 11.94 -16.55 -50.60
N GLN A 609 10.97 -15.66 -50.87
CA GLN A 609 9.91 -15.90 -51.86
C GLN A 609 10.46 -15.93 -53.28
N THR A 610 11.40 -15.03 -53.60
CA THR A 610 12.08 -15.03 -54.91
C THR A 610 12.87 -16.33 -55.11
N ALA A 611 13.60 -16.77 -54.07
CA ALA A 611 14.33 -18.04 -54.09
C ALA A 611 13.39 -19.26 -54.21
N GLN A 612 12.25 -19.24 -53.52
CA GLN A 612 11.23 -20.28 -53.59
C GLN A 612 10.67 -20.45 -55.00
N GLU A 613 10.30 -19.35 -55.66
CA GLU A 613 9.76 -19.37 -57.01
C GLU A 613 10.80 -19.94 -58.00
N ALA A 614 12.04 -19.45 -57.95
CA ALA A 614 13.11 -19.94 -58.80
C ALA A 614 13.43 -21.44 -58.57
N ALA A 615 13.45 -21.88 -57.31
CA ALA A 615 13.71 -23.28 -56.97
C ALA A 615 12.60 -24.22 -57.47
N ARG A 616 11.32 -23.80 -57.36
CA ARG A 616 10.18 -24.57 -57.90
C ARG A 616 10.22 -24.70 -59.42
N GLN A 617 10.52 -23.61 -60.12
CA GLN A 617 10.65 -23.65 -61.58
C GLN A 617 11.82 -24.55 -62.03
N ALA A 618 12.96 -24.46 -61.34
CA ALA A 618 14.11 -25.31 -61.62
C ALA A 618 13.79 -26.79 -61.41
N ASP A 619 13.05 -27.12 -60.35
CA ASP A 619 12.64 -28.49 -60.03
C ASP A 619 11.72 -29.07 -61.11
N GLU A 620 10.72 -28.29 -61.56
CA GLU A 620 9.84 -28.70 -62.67
C GLU A 620 10.63 -28.95 -63.96
N LEU A 621 11.55 -28.05 -64.32
CA LEU A 621 12.40 -28.20 -65.50
C LEU A 621 13.34 -29.40 -65.41
N ALA A 622 13.93 -29.64 -64.24
CA ALA A 622 14.80 -30.79 -64.01
C ALA A 622 14.02 -32.11 -64.15
N LEU A 623 12.79 -32.17 -63.64
CA LEU A 623 11.92 -33.34 -63.77
C LEU A 623 11.53 -33.62 -65.24
N ILE A 624 11.27 -32.57 -66.03
CA ILE A 624 11.00 -32.70 -67.48
C ILE A 624 12.24 -33.24 -68.20
N GLN A 625 13.42 -32.69 -67.94
CA GLN A 625 14.68 -33.14 -68.54
C GLN A 625 15.01 -34.58 -68.17
N TYR A 626 14.75 -34.98 -66.92
CA TYR A 626 15.01 -36.34 -66.45
C TYR A 626 14.06 -37.34 -67.10
N LYS A 627 12.78 -36.98 -67.27
CA LYS A 627 11.85 -37.80 -68.05
C LYS A 627 12.31 -37.98 -69.51
N ALA A 628 12.91 -36.95 -70.10
CA ALA A 628 13.46 -36.98 -71.46
C ALA A 628 14.85 -37.63 -71.58
N GLY A 629 15.51 -37.98 -70.46
CA GLY A 629 16.87 -38.54 -70.46
C GLY A 629 17.99 -37.54 -70.74
N LEU A 630 17.70 -36.24 -70.59
CA LEU A 630 18.66 -35.15 -70.79
C LEU A 630 19.45 -34.79 -69.53
N THR A 631 19.04 -35.31 -68.37
CA THR A 631 19.76 -35.16 -67.09
C THR A 631 19.68 -36.45 -66.27
N ASN A 632 20.44 -36.53 -65.18
CA ASN A 632 20.48 -37.69 -64.29
C ASN A 632 19.61 -37.48 -63.04
N GLN A 633 19.36 -38.56 -62.29
CA GLN A 633 18.51 -38.54 -61.11
C GLN A 633 19.09 -37.65 -59.99
N LEU A 634 20.42 -37.61 -59.84
CA LEU A 634 21.08 -36.81 -58.80
C LEU A 634 20.79 -35.32 -58.97
N THR A 635 20.78 -34.83 -60.22
CA THR A 635 20.40 -33.43 -60.51
C THR A 635 18.96 -33.14 -60.09
N VAL A 636 18.01 -34.03 -60.39
CA VAL A 636 16.61 -33.86 -59.96
C VAL A 636 16.49 -33.86 -58.44
N LEU A 637 17.11 -34.83 -57.77
CA LEU A 637 17.06 -34.92 -56.31
C LEU A 637 17.69 -33.69 -55.64
N ASN A 638 18.76 -33.14 -56.21
CA ASN A 638 19.39 -31.94 -55.69
C ASN A 638 18.48 -30.70 -55.82
N VAL A 639 17.76 -30.57 -56.93
CA VAL A 639 16.84 -29.44 -57.14
C VAL A 639 15.54 -29.62 -56.32
N ASP A 640 15.02 -30.85 -56.18
CA ASP A 640 13.91 -31.19 -55.27
C ASP A 640 14.22 -30.78 -53.82
N LEU A 641 15.43 -31.12 -53.34
CA LEU A 641 15.89 -30.73 -52.00
C LEU A 641 15.98 -29.20 -51.83
N ASN A 642 16.43 -28.48 -52.85
CA ASN A 642 16.48 -27.03 -52.82
C ASN A 642 15.08 -26.39 -52.79
N ALA A 643 14.15 -26.91 -53.60
CA ALA A 643 12.76 -26.46 -53.61
C ALA A 643 12.06 -26.72 -52.27
N LEU A 644 12.25 -27.92 -51.70
CA LEU A 644 11.73 -28.28 -50.38
C LEU A 644 12.29 -27.35 -49.28
N SER A 645 13.59 -27.09 -49.29
CA SER A 645 14.24 -26.18 -48.34
C SER A 645 13.68 -24.76 -48.44
N ALA A 646 13.51 -24.24 -49.66
CA ALA A 646 12.94 -22.91 -49.90
C ALA A 646 11.47 -22.81 -49.47
N ASP A 647 10.67 -23.85 -49.73
CA ASP A 647 9.28 -23.94 -49.26
C ASP A 647 9.17 -23.89 -47.73
N GLN A 648 10.02 -24.65 -47.04
CA GLN A 648 10.09 -24.64 -45.58
C GLN A 648 10.58 -23.29 -45.05
N ALA A 649 11.56 -22.66 -45.70
CA ALA A 649 12.09 -21.35 -45.31
C ALA A 649 11.00 -20.27 -45.34
N VAL A 650 10.25 -20.16 -46.45
CA VAL A 650 9.14 -19.20 -46.58
C VAL A 650 8.04 -19.49 -45.55
N ALA A 651 7.66 -20.76 -45.37
CA ALA A 651 6.66 -21.13 -44.37
C ALA A 651 7.08 -20.75 -42.94
N ASN A 652 8.35 -20.99 -42.59
CA ASN A 652 8.91 -20.65 -41.29
C ASN A 652 8.99 -19.14 -41.08
N LEU A 653 9.43 -18.37 -42.08
CA LEU A 653 9.50 -16.90 -41.99
C LEU A 653 8.11 -16.28 -41.80
N ARG A 654 7.09 -16.75 -42.52
CA ARG A 654 5.69 -16.29 -42.33
C ARG A 654 5.19 -16.56 -40.90
N MET A 655 5.50 -17.73 -40.36
CA MET A 655 5.06 -18.09 -39.00
C MET A 655 5.85 -17.35 -37.92
N ASN A 656 7.15 -17.11 -38.14
CA ASN A 656 7.97 -16.26 -37.27
C ASN A 656 7.45 -14.83 -37.27
N ARG A 657 7.11 -14.28 -38.44
CA ARG A 657 6.53 -12.93 -38.56
C ARG A 657 5.25 -12.75 -37.77
N ARG A 658 4.41 -13.79 -37.70
CA ARG A 658 3.20 -13.80 -36.88
C ARG A 658 3.48 -13.96 -35.39
N ASP A 659 4.42 -14.82 -35.01
CA ASP A 659 4.85 -14.96 -33.59
C ASP A 659 5.40 -13.64 -33.05
N GLN A 660 6.13 -12.92 -33.90
CA GLN A 660 6.65 -11.58 -33.66
C GLN A 660 5.53 -10.54 -33.44
N GLN A 661 4.45 -10.58 -34.23
CA GLN A 661 3.27 -9.73 -33.99
C GLN A 661 2.59 -10.04 -32.64
N ILE A 662 2.46 -11.32 -32.30
CA ILE A 662 1.90 -11.76 -31.01
C ILE A 662 2.76 -11.23 -29.85
N ALA A 663 4.08 -11.36 -29.97
CA ALA A 663 5.03 -10.86 -28.97
C ALA A 663 4.98 -9.33 -28.86
N LEU A 664 4.80 -8.60 -29.97
CA LEU A 664 4.66 -7.14 -29.94
C LEU A 664 3.39 -6.71 -29.21
N ALA A 665 2.25 -7.33 -29.53
CA ALA A 665 0.99 -7.06 -28.84
C ALA A 665 1.13 -7.28 -27.32
N SER A 666 1.83 -8.34 -26.92
CA SER A 666 2.15 -8.61 -25.50
C SER A 666 3.09 -7.56 -24.90
N ALA A 667 4.15 -7.16 -25.62
CA ALA A 667 5.12 -6.16 -25.15
C ALA A 667 4.51 -4.75 -25.02
N LEU A 668 3.40 -4.48 -25.72
CA LEU A 668 2.60 -3.26 -25.58
C LEU A 668 1.52 -3.36 -24.48
N GLY A 669 1.47 -4.49 -23.75
CA GLY A 669 0.55 -4.70 -22.62
C GLY A 669 -0.74 -5.46 -22.95
N GLY A 670 -0.92 -5.94 -24.20
CA GLY A 670 -2.05 -6.79 -24.61
C GLY A 670 -3.44 -6.19 -24.35
N GLY A 671 -3.55 -4.86 -24.41
CA GLY A 671 -4.79 -4.12 -24.17
C GLY A 671 -5.14 -3.87 -22.72
N PHE A 672 -4.19 -4.06 -21.79
CA PHE A 672 -4.31 -3.58 -20.42
C PHE A 672 -4.36 -2.05 -20.38
N VAL A 673 -5.25 -1.53 -19.54
CA VAL A 673 -5.34 -0.11 -19.17
C VAL A 673 -5.45 -0.04 -17.66
N ASP A 674 -4.56 0.72 -17.03
CA ASP A 674 -4.67 1.08 -15.62
C ASP A 674 -5.86 2.04 -15.45
N GLU A 675 -7.08 1.52 -15.33
CA GLU A 675 -8.24 2.33 -15.01
C GLU A 675 -8.13 2.82 -13.56
N PRO A 676 -8.04 4.14 -13.30
CA PRO A 676 -8.13 4.64 -11.94
C PRO A 676 -9.52 4.27 -11.41
N ASN A 677 -9.54 3.42 -10.39
CA ASN A 677 -10.70 2.82 -9.74
C ASN A 677 -11.89 3.79 -9.59
N THR A 678 -12.75 3.87 -10.60
CA THR A 678 -14.07 4.54 -10.56
C THR A 678 -15.17 3.54 -10.21
N ALA A 679 -14.83 2.25 -10.06
CA ALA A 679 -15.76 1.18 -9.68
C ALA A 679 -16.27 1.29 -8.23
N ALA A 680 -15.72 2.19 -7.41
CA ALA A 680 -16.29 2.52 -6.09
C ALA A 680 -17.43 3.58 -6.15
N ALA A 681 -17.70 4.20 -7.31
CA ALA A 681 -18.76 5.20 -7.48
C ALA A 681 -20.01 4.69 -8.23
N ALA A 682 -19.96 3.47 -8.78
CA ALA A 682 -21.07 2.85 -9.49
C ALA A 682 -21.65 1.65 -8.72
N ALA A 683 -22.05 1.87 -7.46
CA ALA A 683 -23.11 1.03 -6.91
C ALA A 683 -24.40 1.35 -7.71
N PRO A 684 -25.07 0.37 -8.34
CA PRO A 684 -26.39 0.63 -8.89
C PRO A 684 -27.28 1.04 -7.72
N ARG A 685 -27.89 2.22 -7.81
CA ARG A 685 -29.03 2.59 -6.96
C ARG A 685 -30.11 1.55 -7.23
N ALA A 686 -30.10 0.47 -6.45
CA ALA A 686 -31.21 -0.45 -6.36
C ALA A 686 -32.38 0.36 -5.80
N ASN A 687 -33.37 0.62 -6.65
CA ASN A 687 -34.70 1.04 -6.23
C ASN A 687 -35.24 -0.02 -5.27
N ALA A 688 -35.13 0.25 -3.97
CA ALA A 688 -35.81 -0.54 -2.95
C ALA A 688 -37.28 -0.12 -2.95
N SER A 689 -38.08 -0.83 -3.76
CA SER A 689 -39.50 -1.00 -3.50
C SER A 689 -39.65 -1.70 -2.15
N ALA A 690 -40.32 -1.03 -1.21
CA ALA A 690 -40.60 -1.54 0.13
C ALA A 690 -41.43 -2.84 0.10
N PRO A 691 -41.05 -3.90 0.83
CA PRO A 691 -41.97 -4.92 1.27
C PRO A 691 -42.51 -4.59 2.68
N GLY A 692 -43.79 -4.91 2.86
CA GLY A 692 -44.59 -4.57 4.03
C GLY A 692 -44.11 -5.14 5.36
N ALA A 693 -44.67 -4.52 6.40
CA ALA A 693 -44.46 -4.81 7.82
C ALA A 693 -44.65 -6.29 8.20
N PRO A 694 -43.87 -6.82 9.17
CA PRO A 694 -44.26 -7.99 9.91
C PRO A 694 -45.02 -7.59 11.18
N VAL A 695 -46.19 -8.22 11.34
CA VAL A 695 -47.07 -8.18 12.50
C VAL A 695 -46.39 -8.86 13.70
N LEU A 696 -46.50 -8.22 14.87
CA LEU A 696 -46.22 -8.82 16.18
C LEU A 696 -47.04 -10.09 16.39
N ALA A 697 -46.38 -11.18 16.78
CA ALA A 697 -47.03 -12.27 17.50
C ALA A 697 -46.25 -12.56 18.79
N VAL A 698 -46.93 -12.26 19.89
CA VAL A 698 -46.58 -12.55 21.27
C VAL A 698 -46.68 -14.05 21.52
N ARG A 699 -45.64 -14.65 22.09
CA ARG A 699 -45.74 -15.56 23.24
C ARG A 699 -44.41 -15.71 23.96
#